data_AF-A0A5J4VUL4-F1
#
_entry.id   AF-A0A5J4VUL4-F1
#
_cell.length_a   1.000
_cell.length_b   1.000
_cell.length_c   1.000
_cell.angle_alpha   90.00
_cell.angle_beta   90.00
_cell.angle_gamma   90.00
#
_symmetry.space_group_name_H-M   'P 1'
#
loop_
_entity.id
_entity.type
_entity.pdbx_description
1 polymer ?
#
loop_
_entity_poly.entity_id
_entity_poly.type
_entity_poly.pdbx_seq_one_letter_code
_entity_poly.pdbx_strand_id
1 'polypeptide(L)'
;RVYVKIADFGLAKSEDQNSERFYIAGTLPYWAPELFQRQIKSTQKVDIFAVGITFYRLITHKYPVDGKQIDVQRQMMSRLKNIERPSEITDNLLWDLLSKLLEFDPDKRITAPQALQHPYFTSPEANADISPEYFHSHDLEPNRKVQASLSYTASEQQLQVENDLIELKMTLDEIKEKLLIFEMLSLQFRDIISINLYWRLSESNENRQYAINSGIIDDLIYQLNTIPVEQIYLILCDPLVILLRKCDKQQKQIIIQKGALKWILRTLNTENEDVIDCGLYNIHKIIGAYLLNEEEGQPNILREELEKDGTFNRIIKVFFNNSYSFHHIKFNAAIAIACTFKAAPIPNEFGPQIINNLKGHIQRKISHFYRYSLTGLAFLAECQQNHMYILSELYLEDINNIFYQKWTEQYYPYIFTFLTKLFKFGMIVALLLAITHISSLSSEFILQEYSQKLSNDLCKLTVSLSGAGQYKTIADALSYPCTDIEGYEVTLIDAQHVEHLEVNQNSTIVIKSGNSTQTIWQLESFFDQTLNLIQGNLTLQNIEFHYNTIDDPKPTIVPNSYIIYAGRQGYSTSLFVNQCTFQSVSGDNGDAMIHIVTIDSSVVEINNCVFSGLSTYQPSSISMVFADNCSSVKLINSKFVDAFIISTQSAVELQTKAENASVVVENCEFHNLISNGYPLLAALKVRGDIKFKATITKNKFTSCSATDSYSGALYLVDSSNGDISSEFTVTYNTFDGNSGNNTGSIFLNSLNSNSLYNFSNNSFSHSKNNRSDSIGQDAYLLFNDFPDNWTVNATSEMIINWFSGSSTDAGNKSVYFEAFRDEKIYMSGNVSLSLAPSKKGKLSKAQMIWIIVGSVALIAVISVTVVIVVVVLCKKRKYSKPEQLKESLLAGEKQNSE
;
A
#
# COMPACT_ATOMS: atom_id res chain seq x y z
N ARG A 1 -4.38 -26.49 -30.66
CA ARG A 1 -5.82 -26.49 -30.29
C ARG A 1 -5.91 -26.45 -28.78
N VAL A 2 -6.85 -25.69 -28.23
CA VAL A 2 -7.01 -25.52 -26.79
C VAL A 2 -8.13 -26.45 -26.32
N TYR A 3 -7.83 -27.35 -25.39
CA TYR A 3 -8.85 -28.15 -24.71
C TYR A 3 -9.25 -27.42 -23.43
N VAL A 4 -10.52 -27.04 -23.32
CA VAL A 4 -11.04 -26.38 -22.13
C VAL A 4 -11.60 -27.44 -21.19
N LYS A 5 -11.11 -27.45 -19.95
CA LYS A 5 -11.65 -28.26 -18.84
C LYS A 5 -12.18 -27.32 -17.76
N ILE A 6 -13.38 -27.60 -17.27
CA ILE A 6 -13.96 -26.86 -16.14
C ILE A 6 -13.52 -27.57 -14.85
N ALA A 7 -13.08 -26.80 -13.86
CA ALA A 7 -12.60 -27.30 -12.56
C ALA A 7 -13.15 -26.42 -11.42
N ASP A 8 -12.90 -26.84 -10.17
CA ASP A 8 -13.28 -26.15 -8.94
C ASP A 8 -14.79 -25.94 -8.74
N PHE A 9 -15.51 -27.05 -8.56
CA PHE A 9 -16.95 -27.08 -8.25
C PHE A 9 -17.24 -26.75 -6.77
N GLY A 10 -16.31 -26.13 -6.04
CA GLY A 10 -16.46 -25.83 -4.61
C GLY A 10 -17.60 -24.85 -4.27
N LEU A 11 -18.11 -24.13 -5.27
CA LEU A 11 -19.26 -23.22 -5.16
C LEU A 11 -20.50 -23.72 -5.94
N ALA A 12 -20.45 -24.91 -6.53
CA ALA A 12 -21.57 -25.47 -7.28
C ALA A 12 -22.70 -25.91 -6.34
N LYS A 13 -23.94 -25.61 -6.71
CA LYS A 13 -25.13 -25.97 -5.93
C LYS A 13 -26.25 -26.48 -6.84
N SER A 14 -27.02 -27.44 -6.36
CA SER A 14 -28.30 -27.81 -6.99
C SER A 14 -29.33 -26.68 -6.82
N GLU A 15 -30.18 -26.50 -7.83
CA GLU A 15 -31.25 -25.51 -7.82
C GLU A 15 -32.38 -25.95 -6.87
N ASP A 16 -32.34 -25.52 -5.61
CA ASP A 16 -33.42 -25.77 -4.63
C ASP A 16 -34.44 -24.62 -4.63
N GLN A 17 -35.72 -24.94 -4.86
CA GLN A 17 -36.80 -23.94 -5.02
C GLN A 17 -37.22 -23.23 -3.71
N ASN A 18 -36.68 -23.58 -2.53
CA ASN A 18 -37.19 -23.14 -1.22
C ASN A 18 -36.16 -22.54 -0.24
N SER A 19 -34.93 -22.19 -0.67
CA SER A 19 -33.94 -21.60 0.26
C SER A 19 -33.83 -20.08 0.13
N GLU A 20 -34.39 -19.31 1.09
CA GLU A 20 -34.31 -17.84 1.17
C GLU A 20 -32.97 -17.29 1.72
N ARG A 21 -31.93 -18.13 1.84
CA ARG A 21 -30.61 -17.69 2.33
C ARG A 21 -29.51 -18.11 1.36
N PHE A 22 -28.96 -17.13 0.65
CA PHE A 22 -27.82 -17.33 -0.25
C PHE A 22 -26.56 -16.69 0.32
N TYR A 23 -25.45 -17.42 0.20
CA TYR A 23 -24.11 -16.92 0.39
C TYR A 23 -23.63 -16.43 -0.98
N ILE A 24 -23.38 -15.12 -1.14
CA ILE A 24 -22.88 -14.58 -2.41
C ILE A 24 -21.36 -14.80 -2.44
N ALA A 25 -20.89 -15.66 -3.33
CA ALA A 25 -19.48 -15.98 -3.52
C ALA A 25 -19.13 -16.02 -5.02
N GLY A 26 -17.88 -15.71 -5.37
CA GLY A 26 -17.39 -15.70 -6.74
C GLY A 26 -16.64 -14.41 -7.10
N THR A 27 -16.12 -14.34 -8.34
CA THR A 27 -15.32 -13.22 -8.82
C THR A 27 -16.22 -12.09 -9.32
N LEU A 28 -16.14 -10.92 -8.67
CA LEU A 28 -17.12 -9.82 -8.79
C LEU A 28 -17.44 -9.35 -10.23
N PRO A 29 -16.48 -9.17 -11.16
CA PRO A 29 -16.79 -8.79 -12.55
C PRO A 29 -17.63 -9.81 -13.34
N TYR A 30 -17.72 -11.07 -12.89
CA TYR A 30 -18.50 -12.12 -13.55
C TYR A 30 -19.96 -12.19 -13.05
N TRP A 31 -20.31 -11.41 -12.03
CA TRP A 31 -21.64 -11.47 -11.43
C TRP A 31 -22.71 -10.89 -12.36
N ALA A 32 -23.80 -11.65 -12.49
CA ALA A 32 -24.98 -11.21 -13.22
C ALA A 32 -25.74 -10.08 -12.47
N PRO A 33 -26.47 -9.19 -13.17
CA PRO A 33 -27.16 -8.04 -12.56
C PRO A 33 -28.12 -8.42 -11.43
N GLU A 34 -28.81 -9.55 -11.54
CA GLU A 34 -29.77 -10.05 -10.55
C GLU A 34 -29.12 -10.40 -9.20
N LEU A 35 -27.81 -10.69 -9.17
CA LEU A 35 -27.09 -10.97 -7.92
C LEU A 35 -26.90 -9.72 -7.04
N PHE A 36 -27.13 -8.52 -7.58
CA PHE A 36 -27.03 -7.25 -6.83
C PHE A 36 -28.38 -6.76 -6.27
N GLN A 37 -29.47 -7.49 -6.49
CA GLN A 37 -30.82 -7.12 -6.05
C GLN A 37 -31.15 -7.63 -4.65
N ARG A 38 -32.12 -7.00 -3.97
CA ARG A 38 -32.54 -7.38 -2.59
C ARG A 38 -33.20 -8.77 -2.52
N GLN A 39 -33.81 -9.23 -3.60
CA GLN A 39 -34.38 -10.58 -3.74
C GLN A 39 -33.53 -11.35 -4.74
N ILE A 40 -32.60 -12.15 -4.24
CA ILE A 40 -31.66 -12.90 -5.08
C ILE A 40 -32.35 -14.19 -5.53
N LYS A 41 -32.68 -14.28 -6.81
CA LYS A 41 -33.08 -15.53 -7.46
C LYS A 41 -31.94 -16.00 -8.36
N SER A 42 -31.03 -16.79 -7.79
CA SER A 42 -29.92 -17.38 -8.56
C SER A 42 -30.39 -18.68 -9.19
N THR A 43 -30.35 -18.74 -10.53
CA THR A 43 -30.61 -19.94 -11.33
C THR A 43 -29.38 -20.22 -12.19
N GLN A 44 -29.38 -21.31 -12.98
CA GLN A 44 -28.33 -21.58 -13.99
C GLN A 44 -28.11 -20.42 -14.99
N LYS A 45 -29.01 -19.42 -15.05
CA LYS A 45 -28.86 -18.22 -15.87
C LYS A 45 -27.68 -17.35 -15.45
N VAL A 46 -27.28 -17.35 -14.18
CA VAL A 46 -26.12 -16.57 -13.72
C VAL A 46 -24.83 -17.07 -14.38
N ASP A 47 -24.73 -18.39 -14.58
CA ASP A 47 -23.59 -19.01 -15.26
C ASP A 47 -23.54 -18.62 -16.75
N ILE A 48 -24.70 -18.49 -17.40
CA ILE A 48 -24.78 -18.03 -18.80
C ILE A 48 -24.22 -16.61 -18.95
N PHE A 49 -24.52 -15.72 -18.00
CA PHE A 49 -23.97 -14.37 -18.00
C PHE A 49 -22.45 -14.39 -17.80
N ALA A 50 -21.95 -15.21 -16.86
CA ALA A 50 -20.52 -15.37 -16.61
C ALA A 50 -19.76 -15.93 -17.84
N VAL A 51 -20.38 -16.83 -18.61
CA VAL A 51 -19.84 -17.30 -19.90
C VAL A 51 -19.76 -16.14 -20.90
N GLY A 52 -20.78 -15.28 -20.96
CA GLY A 52 -20.75 -14.06 -21.78
C GLY A 52 -19.59 -13.11 -21.40
N ILE A 53 -19.36 -12.90 -20.10
CA ILE A 53 -18.23 -12.10 -19.60
C ILE A 53 -16.89 -12.77 -19.95
N THR A 54 -16.81 -14.09 -19.89
CA THR A 54 -15.63 -14.86 -20.28
C THR A 54 -15.29 -14.64 -21.75
N PHE A 55 -16.28 -14.74 -22.65
CA PHE A 55 -16.10 -14.49 -24.08
C PHE A 55 -15.67 -13.05 -24.32
N TYR A 56 -16.37 -12.08 -23.72
CA TYR A 56 -16.02 -10.66 -23.82
C TYR A 56 -14.57 -10.40 -23.42
N ARG A 57 -14.13 -10.98 -22.30
CA ARG A 57 -12.77 -10.80 -21.77
C ARG A 57 -11.71 -11.47 -22.64
N LEU A 58 -11.98 -12.65 -23.19
CA LEU A 58 -11.05 -13.34 -24.09
C LEU A 58 -10.76 -12.50 -25.35
N ILE A 59 -11.75 -11.72 -25.81
CA ILE A 59 -11.63 -10.91 -27.03
C ILE A 59 -11.05 -9.53 -26.74
N THR A 60 -11.53 -8.85 -25.70
CA THR A 60 -11.19 -7.44 -25.42
C THR A 60 -10.03 -7.27 -24.43
N HIS A 61 -9.63 -8.35 -23.75
CA HIS A 61 -8.73 -8.35 -22.59
C HIS A 61 -9.18 -7.45 -21.43
N LYS A 62 -10.44 -7.00 -21.44
CA LYS A 62 -11.04 -6.10 -20.45
C LYS A 62 -12.37 -6.68 -19.96
N TYR A 63 -12.86 -6.17 -18.84
CA TYR A 63 -14.24 -6.41 -18.41
C TYR A 63 -15.13 -5.27 -18.93
N PRO A 64 -16.41 -5.54 -19.23
CA PRO A 64 -17.36 -4.48 -19.59
C PRO A 64 -17.64 -3.55 -18.40
N VAL A 65 -17.57 -4.07 -17.16
CA VAL A 65 -17.70 -3.32 -15.90
C VAL A 65 -16.73 -3.91 -14.86
N ASP A 66 -15.84 -3.08 -14.29
CA ASP A 66 -14.77 -3.49 -13.35
C ASP A 66 -14.66 -2.53 -12.15
N GLY A 67 -15.70 -2.49 -11.34
CA GLY A 67 -15.71 -1.87 -10.02
C GLY A 67 -14.90 -2.70 -9.03
N LYS A 68 -13.89 -2.09 -8.41
CA LYS A 68 -13.00 -2.75 -7.44
C LYS A 68 -13.68 -3.11 -6.11
N GLN A 69 -14.89 -2.60 -5.88
CA GLN A 69 -15.70 -2.87 -4.69
C GLN A 69 -17.14 -3.20 -5.08
N ILE A 70 -17.83 -3.99 -4.25
CA ILE A 70 -19.21 -4.47 -4.52
C ILE A 70 -20.17 -3.30 -4.75
N ASP A 71 -20.10 -2.24 -3.93
CA ASP A 71 -21.01 -1.10 -4.06
C ASP A 71 -20.72 -0.26 -5.32
N VAL A 72 -19.44 -0.16 -5.71
CA VAL A 72 -19.03 0.50 -6.96
C VAL A 72 -19.51 -0.31 -8.17
N GLN A 73 -19.28 -1.62 -8.19
CA GLN A 73 -19.78 -2.52 -9.25
C GLN A 73 -21.31 -2.44 -9.35
N ARG A 74 -22.02 -2.47 -8.22
CA ARG A 74 -23.48 -2.31 -8.15
C ARG A 74 -23.93 -0.98 -8.75
N GLN A 75 -23.26 0.12 -8.39
CA GLN A 75 -23.62 1.45 -8.90
C GLN A 75 -23.35 1.59 -10.40
N MET A 76 -22.26 1.01 -10.90
CA MET A 76 -21.95 1.01 -12.33
C MET A 76 -22.96 0.15 -13.11
N MET A 77 -23.26 -1.06 -12.61
CA MET A 77 -24.26 -1.95 -13.21
C MET A 77 -25.66 -1.36 -13.21
N SER A 78 -26.06 -0.62 -12.16
CA SER A 78 -27.40 0.00 -12.08
C SER A 78 -27.60 1.19 -13.02
N ARG A 79 -26.51 1.82 -13.48
CA ARG A 79 -26.54 2.90 -14.48
C ARG A 79 -26.65 2.39 -15.91
N LEU A 80 -26.34 1.11 -16.14
CA LEU A 80 -26.39 0.48 -17.46
C LEU A 80 -27.73 -0.21 -17.70
N LYS A 81 -28.24 -0.10 -18.93
CA LYS A 81 -29.41 -0.87 -19.38
C LYS A 81 -29.03 -2.18 -20.07
N ASN A 82 -27.86 -2.19 -20.70
CA ASN A 82 -27.26 -3.32 -21.41
C ASN A 82 -25.76 -3.08 -21.52
N ILE A 83 -25.00 -4.13 -21.87
CA ILE A 83 -23.60 -3.98 -22.26
C ILE A 83 -23.56 -3.54 -23.74
N GLU A 84 -22.79 -2.49 -24.02
CA GLU A 84 -22.60 -1.98 -25.37
C GLU A 84 -21.52 -2.76 -26.12
N ARG A 85 -21.62 -2.76 -27.46
CA ARG A 85 -20.68 -3.44 -28.34
C ARG A 85 -19.33 -2.74 -28.29
N PRO A 86 -18.25 -3.39 -27.85
CA PRO A 86 -16.92 -2.81 -27.93
C PRO A 86 -16.45 -2.78 -29.38
N SER A 87 -15.63 -1.79 -29.72
CA SER A 87 -15.05 -1.62 -31.07
C SER A 87 -14.24 -2.84 -31.54
N GLU A 88 -13.67 -3.58 -30.60
CA GLU A 88 -12.83 -4.75 -30.80
C GLU A 88 -13.64 -5.96 -31.33
N ILE A 89 -14.96 -5.99 -31.13
CA ILE A 89 -15.83 -7.07 -31.62
C ILE A 89 -16.43 -6.64 -32.95
N THR A 90 -15.77 -6.97 -34.06
CA THR A 90 -16.24 -6.64 -35.42
C THR A 90 -17.18 -7.69 -36.02
N ASP A 91 -17.19 -8.91 -35.50
CA ASP A 91 -18.07 -10.00 -35.93
C ASP A 91 -19.51 -9.80 -35.41
N ASN A 92 -20.46 -9.72 -36.34
CA ASN A 92 -21.88 -9.52 -36.05
C ASN A 92 -22.55 -10.75 -35.42
N LEU A 93 -22.17 -11.97 -35.81
CA LEU A 93 -22.73 -13.20 -35.25
C LEU A 93 -22.21 -13.44 -33.84
N LEU A 94 -20.94 -13.12 -33.59
CA LEU A 94 -20.35 -13.16 -32.25
C LEU A 94 -21.01 -12.14 -31.32
N TRP A 95 -21.21 -10.91 -31.80
CA TRP A 95 -21.91 -9.90 -31.00
C TRP A 95 -23.38 -10.27 -30.74
N ASP A 96 -24.08 -10.81 -31.74
CA ASP A 96 -25.46 -11.27 -31.57
C ASP A 96 -25.56 -12.39 -30.51
N LEU A 97 -24.62 -13.34 -30.48
CA LEU A 97 -24.53 -14.34 -29.42
C LEU A 97 -24.23 -13.70 -28.05
N LEU A 98 -23.19 -12.84 -27.99
CA LEU A 98 -22.75 -12.19 -26.75
C LEU A 98 -23.84 -11.32 -26.13
N SER A 99 -24.58 -10.57 -26.95
CA SER A 99 -25.68 -9.73 -26.48
C SER A 99 -26.80 -10.55 -25.82
N LYS A 100 -27.06 -11.77 -26.31
CA LYS A 100 -28.04 -12.71 -25.73
C LYS A 100 -27.54 -13.43 -24.47
N LEU A 101 -26.22 -13.68 -24.36
CA LEU A 101 -25.58 -14.20 -23.15
C LEU A 101 -25.55 -13.14 -22.04
N LEU A 102 -25.30 -11.88 -22.41
CA LEU A 102 -25.16 -10.71 -21.54
C LEU A 102 -26.48 -9.96 -21.30
N GLU A 103 -27.62 -10.57 -21.61
CA GLU A 103 -28.94 -10.00 -21.35
C GLU A 103 -29.17 -9.84 -19.84
N PHE A 104 -29.63 -8.66 -19.43
CA PHE A 104 -29.75 -8.29 -18.01
C PHE A 104 -30.98 -8.93 -17.39
N ASP A 105 -32.05 -9.12 -18.17
CA ASP A 105 -33.25 -9.83 -17.76
C ASP A 105 -33.01 -11.36 -17.84
N PRO A 106 -32.88 -12.08 -16.70
CA PRO A 106 -32.52 -13.49 -16.71
C PRO A 106 -33.55 -14.39 -17.43
N ASP A 107 -34.82 -13.97 -17.49
CA ASP A 107 -35.87 -14.70 -18.18
C ASP A 107 -35.75 -14.57 -19.71
N LYS A 108 -35.16 -13.48 -20.20
CA LYS A 108 -34.87 -13.25 -21.63
C LYS A 108 -33.49 -13.75 -22.05
N ARG A 109 -32.57 -13.89 -21.09
CA ARG A 109 -31.21 -14.41 -21.32
C ARG A 109 -31.27 -15.78 -21.98
N ILE A 110 -30.43 -16.03 -22.98
CA ILE A 110 -30.40 -17.32 -23.69
C ILE A 110 -30.05 -18.48 -22.74
N THR A 111 -30.45 -19.71 -23.06
CA THR A 111 -29.99 -20.92 -22.33
C THR A 111 -28.79 -21.55 -23.03
N ALA A 112 -28.01 -22.39 -22.33
CA ALA A 112 -26.88 -23.09 -22.96
C ALA A 112 -27.30 -23.91 -24.19
N PRO A 113 -28.40 -24.71 -24.17
CA PRO A 113 -28.85 -25.43 -25.37
C PRO A 113 -29.23 -24.50 -26.52
N GLN A 114 -29.89 -23.37 -26.25
CA GLN A 114 -30.22 -22.39 -27.28
C GLN A 114 -28.97 -21.68 -27.83
N ALA A 115 -28.00 -21.38 -26.97
CA ALA A 115 -26.73 -20.77 -27.37
C ALA A 115 -25.94 -21.69 -28.31
N LEU A 116 -25.90 -22.99 -28.03
CA LEU A 116 -25.25 -23.98 -28.90
C LEU A 116 -25.91 -24.11 -30.29
N GLN A 117 -27.17 -23.70 -30.43
CA GLN A 117 -27.87 -23.66 -31.72
C GLN A 117 -27.71 -22.32 -32.45
N HIS A 118 -27.00 -21.35 -31.86
CA HIS A 118 -26.80 -20.04 -32.45
C HIS A 118 -25.98 -20.14 -33.74
N PRO A 119 -26.26 -19.33 -34.78
CA PRO A 119 -25.50 -19.32 -36.03
C PRO A 119 -23.98 -19.18 -35.85
N TYR A 120 -23.53 -18.54 -34.77
CA TYR A 120 -22.11 -18.46 -34.43
C TYR A 120 -21.43 -19.83 -34.25
N PHE A 121 -22.16 -20.85 -33.78
CA PHE A 121 -21.65 -22.22 -33.64
C PHE A 121 -22.13 -23.17 -34.74
N THR A 122 -23.12 -22.77 -35.54
CA THR A 122 -23.76 -23.66 -36.54
C THR A 122 -23.59 -23.19 -37.98
N SER A 123 -22.90 -22.06 -38.24
CA SER A 123 -22.66 -21.58 -39.61
C SER A 123 -21.72 -22.50 -40.40
N PRO A 124 -21.72 -22.43 -41.74
CA PRO A 124 -20.77 -23.17 -42.57
C PRO A 124 -19.30 -22.90 -42.18
N GLU A 125 -18.98 -21.66 -41.81
CA GLU A 125 -17.65 -21.25 -41.35
C GLU A 125 -17.30 -21.91 -40.01
N ALA A 126 -18.22 -21.89 -39.04
CA ALA A 126 -18.03 -22.54 -37.74
C ALA A 126 -17.84 -24.07 -37.88
N ASN A 127 -18.61 -24.72 -38.76
CA ASN A 127 -18.47 -26.14 -39.06
C ASN A 127 -17.14 -26.48 -39.75
N ALA A 128 -16.54 -25.54 -40.49
CA ALA A 128 -15.22 -25.70 -41.10
C ALA A 128 -14.08 -25.54 -40.08
N ASP A 129 -14.28 -24.74 -39.04
CA ASP A 129 -13.32 -24.53 -37.93
C ASP A 129 -13.32 -25.68 -36.91
N ILE A 130 -14.39 -26.50 -36.87
CA ILE A 130 -14.51 -27.69 -36.02
C ILE A 130 -13.92 -28.91 -36.76
N SER A 131 -12.94 -29.58 -36.14
CA SER A 131 -12.28 -30.74 -36.75
C SER A 131 -13.20 -31.96 -36.86
N PRO A 132 -13.05 -32.81 -37.91
CA PRO A 132 -13.79 -34.07 -38.04
C PRO A 132 -13.65 -35.05 -36.86
N GLU A 133 -12.57 -34.92 -36.08
CA GLU A 133 -12.31 -35.70 -34.85
C GLU A 133 -13.34 -35.44 -33.73
N TYR A 134 -14.01 -34.27 -33.75
CA TYR A 134 -15.09 -33.95 -32.81
C TYR A 134 -16.41 -34.64 -33.20
N PHE A 135 -16.61 -34.91 -34.49
CA PHE A 135 -17.71 -35.71 -35.00
C PHE A 135 -17.45 -37.22 -34.82
N HIS A 136 -16.20 -37.69 -34.92
CA HIS A 136 -15.84 -39.10 -34.72
C HIS A 136 -15.93 -39.59 -33.26
N SER A 137 -15.93 -38.69 -32.27
CA SER A 137 -16.22 -39.05 -30.87
C SER A 137 -17.72 -39.15 -30.56
N HIS A 138 -18.59 -38.74 -31.50
CA HIS A 138 -20.05 -38.79 -31.38
C HIS A 138 -20.72 -39.73 -32.39
N ASP A 139 -19.98 -40.35 -33.31
CA ASP A 139 -20.48 -41.30 -34.32
C ASP A 139 -19.92 -42.73 -34.13
N LEU A 140 -20.09 -43.29 -32.92
CA LEU A 140 -20.37 -44.73 -32.82
C LEU A 140 -21.89 -44.91 -32.71
N GLU A 141 -22.45 -45.16 -33.89
CA GLU A 141 -23.74 -45.75 -34.26
C GLU A 141 -24.94 -44.83 -34.56
N PRO A 142 -25.61 -45.05 -35.72
CA PRO A 142 -26.39 -44.04 -36.43
C PRO A 142 -27.88 -44.41 -36.35
N ASN A 143 -28.54 -44.13 -35.23
CA ASN A 143 -30.00 -44.23 -35.13
C ASN A 143 -30.55 -43.40 -33.97
N ARG A 144 -30.62 -42.08 -34.13
CA ARG A 144 -31.72 -41.27 -33.57
C ARG A 144 -31.72 -39.87 -34.16
N LYS A 145 -32.59 -39.69 -35.16
CA LYS A 145 -33.18 -38.38 -35.44
C LYS A 145 -33.75 -37.82 -34.14
N VAL A 146 -33.57 -36.52 -33.98
CA VAL A 146 -34.20 -35.65 -32.99
C VAL A 146 -35.65 -36.06 -32.72
N GLN A 147 -35.90 -36.63 -31.55
CA GLN A 147 -37.08 -36.36 -30.72
C GLN A 147 -36.89 -37.03 -29.34
N ALA A 148 -36.84 -36.18 -28.31
CA ALA A 148 -37.29 -36.38 -26.93
C ALA A 148 -36.97 -37.71 -26.18
N SER A 149 -36.46 -37.52 -24.96
CA SER A 149 -36.46 -38.45 -23.81
C SER A 149 -35.35 -39.52 -23.67
N LEU A 150 -34.58 -39.36 -22.58
CA LEU A 150 -34.09 -40.34 -21.59
C LEU A 150 -33.29 -41.60 -22.01
N SER A 151 -32.33 -41.92 -21.12
CA SER A 151 -31.55 -43.16 -20.89
C SER A 151 -30.42 -43.53 -21.88
N TYR A 152 -29.18 -43.47 -21.38
CA TYR A 152 -28.00 -44.16 -21.90
C TYR A 152 -27.79 -45.41 -21.03
N THR A 153 -27.68 -46.60 -21.61
CA THR A 153 -27.34 -47.86 -20.90
C THR A 153 -25.96 -48.33 -21.34
N ALA A 154 -25.03 -48.49 -20.39
CA ALA A 154 -23.62 -48.86 -20.61
C ALA A 154 -23.43 -50.35 -21.03
N SER A 155 -22.28 -50.68 -21.62
CA SER A 155 -21.93 -52.05 -22.07
C SER A 155 -21.68 -53.02 -20.90
N GLU A 156 -21.73 -54.34 -21.08
CA GLU A 156 -21.62 -55.33 -19.98
C GLU A 156 -20.27 -55.29 -19.22
N GLN A 157 -19.16 -55.03 -19.92
CA GLN A 157 -17.86 -54.77 -19.29
C GLN A 157 -17.80 -53.40 -18.59
N GLN A 158 -18.44 -52.37 -19.16
CA GLN A 158 -18.61 -51.09 -18.47
C GLN A 158 -19.55 -51.19 -17.29
N LEU A 159 -20.59 -52.02 -17.34
CA LEU A 159 -21.51 -52.29 -16.24
C LEU A 159 -20.80 -53.08 -15.17
N GLN A 160 -19.92 -54.03 -15.50
CA GLN A 160 -19.13 -54.75 -14.50
C GLN A 160 -18.11 -53.81 -13.84
N VAL A 161 -17.42 -52.96 -14.60
CA VAL A 161 -16.48 -51.97 -14.07
C VAL A 161 -17.21 -50.87 -13.28
N GLU A 162 -18.36 -50.39 -13.76
CA GLU A 162 -19.25 -49.49 -13.03
C GLU A 162 -19.78 -50.17 -11.78
N ASN A 163 -20.23 -51.43 -11.83
CA ASN A 163 -20.69 -52.19 -10.66
C ASN A 163 -19.54 -52.39 -9.67
N ASP A 164 -18.33 -52.72 -10.11
CA ASP A 164 -17.16 -52.92 -9.23
C ASP A 164 -16.68 -51.58 -8.61
N LEU A 165 -16.84 -50.45 -9.33
CA LEU A 165 -16.56 -49.09 -8.84
C LEU A 165 -17.70 -48.53 -7.96
N ILE A 166 -18.95 -48.92 -8.21
CA ILE A 166 -20.15 -48.49 -7.48
C ILE A 166 -20.36 -49.33 -6.21
N GLU A 167 -20.02 -50.62 -6.23
CA GLU A 167 -20.26 -51.53 -5.11
C GLU A 167 -19.15 -51.52 -4.06
N LEU A 168 -17.88 -51.25 -4.42
CA LEU A 168 -16.74 -51.20 -3.48
C LEU A 168 -16.63 -52.46 -2.58
N LYS A 169 -16.88 -53.66 -3.13
CA LYS A 169 -17.13 -54.89 -2.35
C LYS A 169 -15.93 -55.80 -2.10
N MET A 170 -14.74 -55.59 -2.67
CA MET A 170 -13.62 -56.53 -2.47
C MET A 170 -13.17 -56.58 -0.99
N THR A 171 -12.98 -57.77 -0.46
CA THR A 171 -12.48 -58.00 0.91
C THR A 171 -10.97 -57.77 1.00
N LEU A 172 -10.45 -57.54 2.21
CA LEU A 172 -9.01 -57.37 2.43
C LEU A 172 -8.20 -58.61 2.02
N ASP A 173 -8.75 -59.81 2.16
CA ASP A 173 -8.09 -61.05 1.78
C ASP A 173 -8.02 -61.21 0.25
N GLU A 174 -9.10 -60.90 -0.47
CA GLU A 174 -9.10 -60.86 -1.94
C GLU A 174 -8.11 -59.84 -2.47
N ILE A 175 -8.05 -58.65 -1.86
CA ILE A 175 -7.08 -57.61 -2.21
C ILE A 175 -5.64 -58.12 -2.01
N LYS A 176 -5.37 -58.82 -0.91
CA LYS A 176 -4.05 -59.40 -0.63
C LYS A 176 -3.60 -60.35 -1.74
N GLU A 177 -4.48 -61.26 -2.17
CA GLU A 177 -4.16 -62.19 -3.27
C GLU A 177 -3.85 -61.44 -4.58
N LYS A 178 -4.58 -60.35 -4.88
CA LYS A 178 -4.34 -59.55 -6.08
C LYS A 178 -3.07 -58.71 -6.01
N LEU A 179 -2.64 -58.26 -4.84
CA LEU A 179 -1.37 -57.54 -4.66
C LEU A 179 -0.16 -58.41 -4.98
N LEU A 180 -0.25 -59.74 -4.83
CA LEU A 180 0.83 -60.66 -5.21
C LEU A 180 1.08 -60.73 -6.72
N ILE A 181 0.06 -60.47 -7.53
CA ILE A 181 0.14 -60.49 -9.01
C ILE A 181 -0.01 -59.09 -9.63
N PHE A 182 0.15 -58.04 -8.83
CA PHE A 182 -0.22 -56.66 -9.19
C PHE A 182 0.43 -56.15 -10.50
N GLU A 183 1.71 -56.46 -10.72
CA GLU A 183 2.45 -56.10 -11.93
C GLU A 183 1.91 -56.80 -13.20
N MET A 184 1.24 -57.95 -13.06
CA MET A 184 0.65 -58.69 -14.20
C MET A 184 -0.76 -58.19 -14.58
N LEU A 185 -1.36 -57.32 -13.77
CA LEU A 185 -2.71 -56.81 -13.99
C LEU A 185 -2.72 -55.62 -14.96
N SER A 186 -3.85 -55.41 -15.63
CA SER A 186 -4.08 -54.20 -16.43
C SER A 186 -4.17 -52.95 -15.54
N LEU A 187 -3.93 -51.76 -16.11
CA LEU A 187 -4.04 -50.48 -15.39
C LEU A 187 -5.41 -50.34 -14.70
N GLN A 188 -6.50 -50.67 -15.41
CA GLN A 188 -7.85 -50.61 -14.86
C GLN A 188 -8.01 -51.52 -13.63
N PHE A 189 -7.48 -52.75 -13.65
CA PHE A 189 -7.58 -53.63 -12.48
C PHE A 189 -6.73 -53.16 -11.30
N ARG A 190 -5.57 -52.54 -11.56
CA ARG A 190 -4.75 -51.91 -10.52
C ARG A 190 -5.48 -50.75 -9.85
N ASP A 191 -6.22 -49.96 -10.61
CA ASP A 191 -7.06 -48.88 -10.09
C ASP A 191 -8.16 -49.43 -9.19
N ILE A 192 -8.89 -50.46 -9.65
CA ILE A 192 -9.97 -51.09 -8.88
C ILE A 192 -9.43 -51.63 -7.54
N ILE A 193 -8.26 -52.29 -7.54
CA ILE A 193 -7.63 -52.80 -6.32
C ILE A 193 -7.24 -51.65 -5.38
N SER A 194 -6.61 -50.61 -5.91
CA SER A 194 -6.15 -49.46 -5.11
C SER A 194 -7.33 -48.70 -4.51
N ILE A 195 -8.41 -48.48 -5.27
CA ILE A 195 -9.64 -47.86 -4.80
C ILE A 195 -10.29 -48.70 -3.71
N ASN A 196 -10.47 -50.01 -3.93
CA ASN A 196 -11.07 -50.90 -2.92
C ASN A 196 -10.22 -50.94 -1.64
N LEU A 197 -8.89 -51.04 -1.76
CA LEU A 197 -8.00 -51.00 -0.61
C LEU A 197 -8.11 -49.67 0.14
N TYR A 198 -8.10 -48.54 -0.56
CA TYR A 198 -8.33 -47.22 0.04
C TYR A 198 -9.65 -47.18 0.83
N TRP A 199 -10.74 -47.69 0.27
CA TRP A 199 -12.04 -47.73 0.93
C TRP A 199 -12.02 -48.64 2.16
N ARG A 200 -11.49 -49.86 2.07
CA ARG A 200 -11.38 -50.78 3.22
C ARG A 200 -10.55 -50.21 4.35
N LEU A 201 -9.44 -49.55 4.04
CA LEU A 201 -8.59 -48.88 5.04
C LEU A 201 -9.27 -47.64 5.66
N SER A 202 -10.18 -47.01 4.92
CA SER A 202 -10.97 -45.86 5.39
C SER A 202 -12.08 -46.26 6.35
N GLU A 203 -12.66 -47.45 6.21
CA GLU A 203 -13.85 -47.93 6.95
C GLU A 203 -13.63 -48.02 8.47
N SER A 204 -12.58 -48.70 8.93
CA SER A 204 -12.41 -48.94 10.37
C SER A 204 -10.95 -49.06 10.81
N ASN A 205 -10.72 -48.93 12.13
CA ASN A 205 -9.39 -49.14 12.68
C ASN A 205 -9.00 -50.62 12.70
N GLU A 206 -9.96 -51.53 12.86
CA GLU A 206 -9.69 -52.96 12.77
C GLU A 206 -9.17 -53.34 11.37
N ASN A 207 -9.75 -52.78 10.30
CA ASN A 207 -9.29 -53.03 8.93
C ASN A 207 -7.84 -52.57 8.72
N ARG A 208 -7.46 -51.39 9.23
CA ARG A 208 -6.08 -50.91 9.15
C ARG A 208 -5.12 -51.79 9.94
N GLN A 209 -5.50 -52.16 11.18
CA GLN A 209 -4.68 -53.04 12.01
C GLN A 209 -4.53 -54.42 11.37
N TYR A 210 -5.60 -54.96 10.80
CA TYR A 210 -5.58 -56.21 10.06
C TYR A 210 -4.63 -56.14 8.87
N ALA A 211 -4.78 -55.12 8.01
CA ALA A 211 -3.91 -54.96 6.84
C ALA A 211 -2.42 -54.82 7.21
N ILE A 212 -2.10 -54.11 8.29
CA ILE A 212 -0.73 -53.97 8.81
C ILE A 212 -0.18 -55.32 9.29
N ASN A 213 -1.00 -56.10 10.00
CA ASN A 213 -0.58 -57.37 10.61
C ASN A 213 -0.59 -58.54 9.62
N SER A 214 -1.44 -58.50 8.60
CA SER A 214 -1.64 -59.58 7.64
C SER A 214 -0.66 -59.55 6.48
N GLY A 215 0.17 -58.50 6.35
CA GLY A 215 1.16 -58.36 5.28
C GLY A 215 0.66 -57.59 4.04
N ILE A 216 -0.60 -57.16 4.01
CA ILE A 216 -1.16 -56.38 2.88
C ILE A 216 -0.37 -55.09 2.67
N ILE A 217 0.03 -54.42 3.76
CA ILE A 217 0.81 -53.18 3.66
C ILE A 217 2.24 -53.45 3.22
N ASP A 218 2.85 -54.56 3.62
CA ASP A 218 4.16 -54.99 3.15
C ASP A 218 4.15 -55.23 1.65
N ASP A 219 3.14 -55.96 1.16
CA ASP A 219 2.96 -56.24 -0.26
C ASP A 219 2.75 -54.95 -1.06
N LEU A 220 1.88 -54.05 -0.58
CA LEU A 220 1.66 -52.73 -1.20
C LEU A 220 2.94 -51.89 -1.27
N ILE A 221 3.70 -51.78 -0.16
CA ILE A 221 4.96 -51.04 -0.14
C ILE A 221 5.99 -51.68 -1.07
N TYR A 222 6.03 -53.01 -1.14
CA TYR A 222 6.89 -53.73 -2.07
C TYR A 222 6.55 -53.36 -3.51
N GLN A 223 5.28 -53.49 -3.93
CA GLN A 223 4.84 -53.14 -5.29
C GLN A 223 5.17 -51.69 -5.64
N LEU A 224 4.88 -50.76 -4.73
CA LEU A 224 5.16 -49.33 -4.94
C LEU A 224 6.67 -49.02 -5.00
N ASN A 225 7.51 -49.83 -4.37
CA ASN A 225 8.98 -49.72 -4.45
C ASN A 225 9.57 -50.43 -5.68
N THR A 226 8.86 -51.34 -6.34
CA THR A 226 9.33 -52.04 -7.55
C THR A 226 8.86 -51.40 -8.84
N ILE A 227 7.64 -50.86 -8.89
CA ILE A 227 7.07 -50.22 -10.09
C ILE A 227 7.98 -49.06 -10.55
N PRO A 228 8.30 -48.95 -11.86
CA PRO A 228 9.05 -47.82 -12.41
C PRO A 228 8.39 -46.48 -12.07
N VAL A 229 9.18 -45.46 -11.74
CA VAL A 229 8.66 -44.19 -11.20
C VAL A 229 7.73 -43.48 -12.18
N GLU A 230 7.92 -43.69 -13.47
CA GLU A 230 7.14 -43.14 -14.58
C GLU A 230 5.73 -43.76 -14.66
N GLN A 231 5.54 -44.93 -14.07
CA GLN A 231 4.25 -45.64 -14.02
C GLN A 231 3.49 -45.39 -12.72
N ILE A 232 4.04 -44.60 -11.80
CA ILE A 232 3.35 -44.20 -10.57
C ILE A 232 2.44 -43.01 -10.88
N TYR A 233 1.18 -43.10 -10.45
CA TYR A 233 0.17 -42.04 -10.53
C TYR A 233 -0.72 -42.07 -9.28
N LEU A 234 -1.50 -41.01 -9.06
CA LEU A 234 -2.13 -40.70 -7.78
C LEU A 234 -2.94 -41.85 -7.16
N ILE A 235 -3.73 -42.57 -7.97
CA ILE A 235 -4.60 -43.67 -7.51
C ILE A 235 -3.81 -44.78 -6.82
N LEU A 236 -2.60 -45.10 -7.31
CA LEU A 236 -1.74 -46.12 -6.72
C LEU A 236 -1.20 -45.70 -5.35
N CYS A 237 -1.11 -44.40 -5.10
CA CYS A 237 -0.60 -43.82 -3.86
C CYS A 237 -1.68 -43.82 -2.74
N ASP A 238 -2.96 -43.69 -3.11
CA ASP A 238 -4.07 -43.44 -2.19
C ASP A 238 -4.15 -44.41 -0.99
N PRO A 239 -3.94 -45.73 -1.15
CA PRO A 239 -3.90 -46.67 -0.02
C PRO A 239 -2.83 -46.34 1.04
N LEU A 240 -1.64 -45.90 0.65
CA LEU A 240 -0.62 -45.48 1.61
C LEU A 240 -0.96 -44.10 2.21
N VAL A 241 -1.52 -43.18 1.42
CA VAL A 241 -1.93 -41.86 1.90
C VAL A 241 -2.98 -41.97 3.00
N ILE A 242 -3.99 -42.85 2.83
CA ILE A 242 -5.04 -43.02 3.85
C ILE A 242 -4.47 -43.60 5.15
N LEU A 243 -3.50 -44.50 5.08
CA LEU A 243 -2.82 -45.03 6.27
C LEU A 243 -2.08 -43.92 7.01
N LEU A 244 -1.25 -43.14 6.31
CA LEU A 244 -0.53 -42.03 6.92
C LEU A 244 -1.46 -40.96 7.50
N ARG A 245 -2.68 -40.84 6.97
CA ARG A 245 -3.74 -39.94 7.46
C ARG A 245 -4.49 -40.49 8.67
N LYS A 246 -4.88 -41.77 8.67
CA LYS A 246 -5.85 -42.35 9.62
C LYS A 246 -5.23 -43.25 10.70
N CYS A 247 -4.06 -43.82 10.47
CA CYS A 247 -3.39 -44.66 11.46
C CYS A 247 -2.97 -43.86 12.70
N ASP A 248 -2.86 -44.56 13.83
CA ASP A 248 -2.27 -44.01 15.04
C ASP A 248 -0.72 -43.93 14.95
N LYS A 249 -0.10 -43.45 16.02
CA LYS A 249 1.34 -43.20 16.08
C LYS A 249 2.17 -44.48 15.91
N GLN A 250 1.81 -45.56 16.60
CA GLN A 250 2.55 -46.81 16.57
C GLN A 250 2.43 -47.47 15.20
N GLN A 251 1.21 -47.46 14.64
CA GLN A 251 0.95 -47.96 13.30
C GLN A 251 1.76 -47.22 12.23
N LYS A 252 1.86 -45.88 12.28
CA LYS A 252 2.68 -45.11 11.34
C LYS A 252 4.16 -45.48 11.43
N GLN A 253 4.70 -45.64 12.64
CA GLN A 253 6.09 -46.06 12.82
C GLN A 253 6.35 -47.43 12.21
N ILE A 254 5.43 -48.39 12.38
CA ILE A 254 5.51 -49.72 11.76
C ILE A 254 5.51 -49.60 10.22
N ILE A 255 4.61 -48.79 9.66
CA ILE A 255 4.52 -48.56 8.20
C ILE A 255 5.84 -47.95 7.67
N ILE A 256 6.46 -47.04 8.41
CA ILE A 256 7.72 -46.42 7.99
C ILE A 256 8.88 -47.43 8.09
N GLN A 257 8.95 -48.22 9.16
CA GLN A 257 9.92 -49.31 9.31
C GLN A 257 9.80 -50.37 8.21
N LYS A 258 8.59 -50.58 7.66
CA LYS A 258 8.34 -51.46 6.51
C LYS A 258 8.81 -50.87 5.17
N GLY A 259 9.37 -49.66 5.14
CA GLY A 259 9.97 -49.06 3.95
C GLY A 259 9.09 -48.05 3.21
N ALA A 260 8.03 -47.52 3.84
CA ALA A 260 7.16 -46.51 3.20
C ALA A 260 7.89 -45.21 2.85
N LEU A 261 8.92 -44.82 3.63
CA LEU A 261 9.74 -43.65 3.34
C LEU A 261 10.41 -43.81 1.97
N LYS A 262 11.07 -44.96 1.72
CA LYS A 262 11.76 -45.25 0.45
C LYS A 262 10.88 -45.02 -0.79
N TRP A 263 9.61 -45.41 -0.74
CA TRP A 263 8.68 -45.20 -1.85
C TRP A 263 8.40 -43.71 -2.08
N ILE A 264 8.10 -42.96 -1.01
CA ILE A 264 7.83 -41.50 -1.07
C ILE A 264 9.03 -40.74 -1.64
N LEU A 265 10.25 -41.20 -1.36
CA LEU A 265 11.44 -40.60 -1.94
C LEU A 265 11.52 -40.80 -3.46
N ARG A 266 11.09 -41.97 -3.95
CA ARG A 266 11.04 -42.25 -5.39
C ARG A 266 10.06 -41.33 -6.10
N THR A 267 8.92 -40.98 -5.48
CA THR A 267 7.92 -40.12 -6.13
C THR A 267 8.42 -38.69 -6.40
N LEU A 268 9.50 -38.24 -5.76
CA LEU A 268 10.15 -36.96 -6.09
C LEU A 268 10.96 -37.00 -7.40
N ASN A 269 11.21 -38.17 -7.97
CA ASN A 269 12.04 -38.37 -9.17
C ASN A 269 11.23 -38.55 -10.46
N THR A 270 9.93 -38.26 -10.44
CA THR A 270 9.07 -38.20 -11.64
C THR A 270 8.93 -36.78 -12.19
N GLU A 271 8.39 -36.65 -13.40
CA GLU A 271 7.93 -35.39 -13.98
C GLU A 271 6.43 -35.14 -13.72
N ASN A 272 5.70 -36.16 -13.25
CA ASN A 272 4.29 -36.05 -12.91
C ASN A 272 4.08 -35.21 -11.64
N GLU A 273 3.59 -33.98 -11.82
CA GLU A 273 3.40 -33.02 -10.73
C GLU A 273 2.45 -33.52 -9.63
N ASP A 274 1.38 -34.25 -9.95
CA ASP A 274 0.44 -34.80 -8.96
C ASP A 274 1.13 -35.79 -8.01
N VAL A 275 2.07 -36.55 -8.56
CA VAL A 275 2.84 -37.57 -7.83
C VAL A 275 3.93 -36.92 -6.98
N ILE A 276 4.57 -35.85 -7.48
CA ILE A 276 5.50 -35.03 -6.70
C ILE A 276 4.77 -34.38 -5.52
N ASP A 277 3.61 -33.77 -5.75
CA ASP A 277 2.82 -33.12 -4.70
C ASP A 277 2.37 -34.12 -3.64
N CYS A 278 1.86 -35.29 -4.07
CA CYS A 278 1.51 -36.39 -3.18
C CYS A 278 2.73 -36.87 -2.37
N GLY A 279 3.90 -37.00 -3.01
CA GLY A 279 5.16 -37.34 -2.35
C GLY A 279 5.50 -36.35 -1.23
N LEU A 280 5.62 -35.07 -1.56
CA LEU A 280 5.97 -34.01 -0.61
C LEU A 280 4.96 -33.91 0.54
N TYR A 281 3.67 -33.99 0.25
CA TYR A 281 2.60 -34.01 1.26
C TYR A 281 2.82 -35.16 2.26
N ASN A 282 3.20 -36.35 1.80
CA ASN A 282 3.44 -37.49 2.68
C ASN A 282 4.78 -37.42 3.42
N ILE A 283 5.82 -36.78 2.86
CA ILE A 283 7.11 -36.56 3.55
C ILE A 283 6.89 -35.82 4.86
N HIS A 284 6.22 -34.67 4.83
CA HIS A 284 6.05 -33.89 6.05
C HIS A 284 5.10 -34.55 7.06
N LYS A 285 4.20 -35.43 6.61
CA LYS A 285 3.34 -36.26 7.49
C LYS A 285 4.13 -37.35 8.20
N ILE A 286 5.05 -38.00 7.50
CA ILE A 286 5.98 -38.98 8.08
C ILE A 286 6.91 -38.30 9.07
N ILE A 287 7.54 -37.20 8.67
CA ILE A 287 8.42 -36.45 9.56
C ILE A 287 7.63 -36.03 10.81
N GLY A 288 6.43 -35.45 10.65
CA GLY A 288 5.57 -35.11 11.77
C GLY A 288 5.20 -36.30 12.68
N ALA A 289 5.07 -37.52 12.14
CA ALA A 289 4.80 -38.72 12.95
C ALA A 289 6.00 -39.13 13.82
N TYR A 290 7.24 -38.94 13.33
CA TYR A 290 8.47 -39.16 14.10
C TYR A 290 8.68 -38.08 15.17
N LEU A 291 8.45 -36.81 14.82
CA LEU A 291 8.69 -35.65 15.68
C LEU A 291 7.79 -35.58 16.92
N LEU A 292 6.65 -36.29 16.95
CA LEU A 292 5.72 -36.30 18.08
C LEU A 292 6.22 -37.09 19.30
N ASN A 293 7.33 -37.84 19.20
CA ASN A 293 7.97 -38.55 20.32
C ASN A 293 9.22 -37.83 20.84
N GLU A 294 9.67 -36.79 20.17
CA GLU A 294 10.90 -36.10 20.53
C GLU A 294 10.62 -35.00 21.54
N GLU A 295 11.52 -34.87 22.52
CA GLU A 295 11.52 -33.72 23.41
C GLU A 295 11.73 -32.42 22.60
N GLU A 296 11.06 -31.35 23.00
CA GLU A 296 11.25 -30.04 22.38
C GLU A 296 12.72 -29.61 22.51
N GLY A 297 13.29 -29.04 21.45
CA GLY A 297 14.70 -28.65 21.38
C GLY A 297 15.64 -29.73 20.84
N GLN A 298 15.15 -30.95 20.58
CA GLN A 298 15.94 -31.99 19.90
C GLN A 298 15.82 -31.88 18.37
N PRO A 299 16.95 -31.93 17.61
CA PRO A 299 16.93 -31.98 16.16
C PRO A 299 16.25 -33.24 15.61
N ASN A 300 15.66 -33.10 14.42
CA ASN A 300 15.00 -34.21 13.73
C ASN A 300 15.97 -35.36 13.40
N ILE A 301 15.73 -36.55 13.94
CA ILE A 301 16.59 -37.74 13.74
C ILE A 301 16.66 -38.23 12.29
N LEU A 302 15.63 -37.97 11.47
CA LEU A 302 15.60 -38.39 10.06
C LEU A 302 16.44 -37.49 9.16
N ARG A 303 16.90 -36.33 9.67
CA ARG A 303 17.64 -35.36 8.86
C ARG A 303 18.90 -35.97 8.23
N GLU A 304 19.70 -36.69 9.01
CA GLU A 304 20.93 -37.31 8.50
C GLU A 304 20.64 -38.37 7.43
N GLU A 305 19.55 -39.14 7.57
CA GLU A 305 19.17 -40.17 6.60
C GLU A 305 18.76 -39.53 5.27
N LEU A 306 17.93 -38.49 5.32
CA LEU A 306 17.48 -37.71 4.16
C LEU A 306 18.61 -36.92 3.48
N GLU A 307 19.64 -36.52 4.23
CA GLU A 307 20.84 -35.91 3.67
C GLU A 307 21.74 -36.95 2.99
N LYS A 308 21.94 -38.12 3.61
CA LYS A 308 22.79 -39.22 3.10
C LYS A 308 22.26 -39.84 1.80
N ASP A 309 20.95 -40.00 1.67
CA ASP A 309 20.34 -40.59 0.47
C ASP A 309 20.06 -39.59 -0.67
N GLY A 310 20.38 -38.30 -0.45
CA GLY A 310 20.24 -37.22 -1.43
C GLY A 310 18.82 -36.64 -1.54
N THR A 311 17.86 -37.13 -0.76
CA THR A 311 16.48 -36.65 -0.74
C THR A 311 16.39 -35.17 -0.42
N PHE A 312 17.12 -34.73 0.60
CA PHE A 312 17.04 -33.35 1.06
C PHE A 312 17.37 -32.35 -0.06
N ASN A 313 18.44 -32.64 -0.82
CA ASN A 313 18.82 -31.85 -1.98
C ASN A 313 17.76 -31.86 -3.09
N ARG A 314 17.01 -32.97 -3.24
CA ARG A 314 15.91 -33.05 -4.20
C ARG A 314 14.74 -32.17 -3.77
N ILE A 315 14.36 -32.18 -2.48
CA ILE A 315 13.28 -31.31 -1.96
C ILE A 315 13.62 -29.83 -2.18
N ILE A 316 14.87 -29.42 -1.93
CA ILE A 316 15.36 -28.07 -2.22
C ILE A 316 15.21 -27.73 -3.71
N LYS A 317 15.65 -28.62 -4.61
CA LYS A 317 15.51 -28.41 -6.05
C LYS A 317 14.05 -28.25 -6.47
N VAL A 318 13.14 -29.03 -5.88
CA VAL A 318 11.71 -28.94 -6.16
C VAL A 318 11.13 -27.60 -5.67
N PHE A 319 11.52 -27.12 -4.49
CA PHE A 319 11.09 -25.82 -3.97
C PHE A 319 11.50 -24.64 -4.87
N PHE A 320 12.76 -24.64 -5.33
CA PHE A 320 13.30 -23.57 -6.18
C PHE A 320 12.93 -23.69 -7.66
N ASN A 321 12.26 -24.78 -8.07
CA ASN A 321 11.80 -24.91 -9.44
C ASN A 321 10.50 -24.09 -9.64
N ASN A 322 10.60 -23.07 -10.47
CA ASN A 322 9.48 -22.20 -10.82
C ASN A 322 8.60 -22.75 -11.97
N SER A 323 8.95 -23.89 -12.56
CA SER A 323 8.24 -24.45 -13.72
C SER A 323 6.97 -25.23 -13.37
N TYR A 324 6.73 -25.53 -12.10
CA TYR A 324 5.57 -26.33 -11.68
C TYR A 324 4.27 -25.53 -11.77
N SER A 325 3.23 -26.19 -12.30
CA SER A 325 1.89 -25.65 -12.47
C SER A 325 1.12 -25.62 -11.14
N PHE A 326 1.31 -26.61 -10.26
CA PHE A 326 0.64 -26.66 -8.97
C PHE A 326 1.35 -25.82 -7.90
N HIS A 327 0.66 -24.79 -7.42
CA HIS A 327 1.14 -23.94 -6.33
C HIS A 327 1.37 -24.68 -5.00
N HIS A 328 0.78 -25.87 -4.82
CA HIS A 328 0.90 -26.70 -3.62
C HIS A 328 2.25 -27.40 -3.48
N ILE A 329 2.95 -27.66 -4.58
CA ILE A 329 4.25 -28.35 -4.59
C ILE A 329 5.28 -27.55 -3.80
N LYS A 330 5.36 -26.23 -4.06
CA LYS A 330 6.28 -25.35 -3.32
C LYS A 330 5.94 -25.30 -1.84
N PHE A 331 4.65 -25.24 -1.51
CA PHE A 331 4.19 -25.24 -0.13
C PHE A 331 4.59 -26.53 0.61
N ASN A 332 4.29 -27.70 0.02
CA ASN A 332 4.60 -28.99 0.63
C ASN A 332 6.12 -29.19 0.75
N ALA A 333 6.92 -28.69 -0.20
CA ALA A 333 8.37 -28.68 -0.11
C ALA A 333 8.88 -27.77 1.03
N ALA A 334 8.33 -26.57 1.19
CA ALA A 334 8.69 -25.65 2.27
C ALA A 334 8.42 -26.25 3.66
N ILE A 335 7.26 -26.89 3.84
CA ILE A 335 6.90 -27.58 5.08
C ILE A 335 7.83 -28.77 5.35
N ALA A 336 8.12 -29.58 4.33
CA ALA A 336 9.04 -30.70 4.47
C ALA A 336 10.43 -30.23 4.94
N ILE A 337 10.96 -29.16 4.33
CA ILE A 337 12.23 -28.54 4.74
C ILE A 337 12.14 -28.01 6.18
N ALA A 338 11.10 -27.27 6.54
CA ALA A 338 10.92 -26.73 7.89
C ALA A 338 10.89 -27.84 8.97
N CYS A 339 10.21 -28.95 8.68
CA CYS A 339 10.18 -30.11 9.56
C CYS A 339 11.55 -30.82 9.67
N THR A 340 12.35 -30.86 8.59
CA THR A 340 13.73 -31.38 8.63
C THR A 340 14.64 -30.53 9.52
N PHE A 341 14.42 -29.21 9.56
CA PHE A 341 15.17 -28.27 10.41
C PHE A 341 14.56 -28.01 11.79
N LYS A 342 13.71 -28.91 12.30
CA LYS A 342 13.24 -28.80 13.70
C LYS A 342 14.44 -28.64 14.64
N ALA A 343 14.37 -27.63 15.51
CA ALA A 343 15.40 -27.33 16.51
C ALA A 343 16.83 -27.18 15.95
N ALA A 344 16.97 -26.94 14.64
CA ALA A 344 18.25 -26.78 13.98
C ALA A 344 18.28 -25.47 13.18
N PRO A 345 19.46 -24.84 13.02
CA PRO A 345 19.56 -23.63 12.23
C PRO A 345 19.33 -23.93 10.76
N ILE A 346 18.42 -23.18 10.15
CA ILE A 346 18.17 -23.25 8.71
C ILE A 346 19.24 -22.44 7.96
N PRO A 347 19.87 -22.97 6.90
CA PRO A 347 20.91 -22.26 6.15
C PRO A 347 20.41 -20.95 5.54
N ASN A 348 21.23 -19.91 5.63
CA ASN A 348 20.91 -18.56 5.15
C ASN A 348 20.64 -18.50 3.63
N GLU A 349 21.17 -19.44 2.85
CA GLU A 349 21.00 -19.49 1.39
C GLU A 349 19.55 -19.67 0.94
N PHE A 350 18.76 -20.42 1.70
CA PHE A 350 17.36 -20.73 1.38
C PHE A 350 16.37 -20.53 2.53
N GLY A 351 16.86 -20.38 3.77
CA GLY A 351 16.05 -20.26 4.98
C GLY A 351 15.00 -19.14 4.95
N PRO A 352 15.38 -17.90 4.59
CA PRO A 352 14.43 -16.79 4.47
C PRO A 352 13.30 -17.08 3.47
N GLN A 353 13.62 -17.68 2.30
CA GLN A 353 12.63 -17.99 1.28
C GLN A 353 11.63 -19.06 1.73
N ILE A 354 12.11 -20.07 2.49
CA ILE A 354 11.25 -21.10 3.09
C ILE A 354 10.32 -20.48 4.13
N ILE A 355 10.86 -19.68 5.05
CA ILE A 355 10.10 -19.06 6.13
C ILE A 355 9.07 -18.07 5.57
N ASN A 356 9.45 -17.22 4.62
CA ASN A 356 8.53 -16.27 3.98
C ASN A 356 7.44 -16.97 3.15
N ASN A 357 7.74 -18.12 2.53
CA ASN A 357 6.71 -18.95 1.91
C ASN A 357 5.67 -19.39 2.95
N LEU A 358 6.10 -19.94 4.09
CA LEU A 358 5.19 -20.38 5.15
C LEU A 358 4.35 -19.24 5.72
N LYS A 359 4.94 -18.07 5.97
CA LYS A 359 4.26 -16.85 6.42
C LYS A 359 3.21 -16.36 5.40
N GLY A 360 3.58 -16.32 4.12
CA GLY A 360 2.68 -15.87 3.05
C GLY A 360 1.41 -16.73 2.93
N HIS A 361 1.49 -18.03 3.23
CA HIS A 361 0.33 -18.93 3.27
C HIS A 361 -0.59 -18.73 4.49
N ILE A 362 -0.12 -18.05 5.53
CA ILE A 362 -0.92 -17.65 6.71
C ILE A 362 -1.65 -16.33 6.44
N GLN A 363 -1.02 -15.40 5.71
CA GLN A 363 -1.60 -14.12 5.29
C GLN A 363 -2.65 -14.29 4.16
N ARG A 364 -2.38 -15.17 3.19
CA ARG A 364 -3.33 -15.52 2.13
C ARG A 364 -4.38 -16.44 2.74
N LYS A 365 -5.63 -15.98 2.88
CA LYS A 365 -6.79 -16.64 3.53
C LYS A 365 -7.17 -18.03 2.96
N ILE A 366 -6.25 -18.99 2.93
CA ILE A 366 -6.44 -20.35 2.41
C ILE A 366 -6.49 -21.30 3.61
N SER A 367 -7.70 -21.79 3.92
CA SER A 367 -8.02 -22.47 5.19
C SER A 367 -7.22 -23.75 5.49
N HIS A 368 -6.72 -24.47 4.48
CA HIS A 368 -6.05 -25.76 4.71
C HIS A 368 -4.54 -25.67 4.96
N PHE A 369 -3.87 -24.59 4.53
CA PHE A 369 -2.42 -24.41 4.74
C PHE A 369 -2.05 -23.81 6.09
N TYR A 370 -2.98 -23.07 6.67
CA TYR A 370 -2.82 -22.34 7.92
C TYR A 370 -2.20 -23.18 9.05
N ARG A 371 -2.81 -24.35 9.31
CA ARG A 371 -2.35 -25.31 10.33
C ARG A 371 -0.91 -25.77 10.09
N TYR A 372 -0.58 -26.11 8.85
CA TYR A 372 0.70 -26.71 8.51
C TYR A 372 1.82 -25.67 8.53
N SER A 373 1.58 -24.46 7.99
CA SER A 373 2.52 -23.34 8.08
C SER A 373 2.89 -23.04 9.53
N LEU A 374 1.90 -22.94 10.43
CA LEU A 374 2.14 -22.72 11.85
C LEU A 374 2.95 -23.85 12.48
N THR A 375 2.67 -25.11 12.09
CA THR A 375 3.41 -26.27 12.59
C THR A 375 4.88 -26.25 12.13
N GLY A 376 5.14 -25.94 10.86
CA GLY A 376 6.50 -25.84 10.32
C GLY A 376 7.29 -24.71 10.98
N LEU A 377 6.67 -23.53 11.15
CA LEU A 377 7.28 -22.41 11.87
C LEU A 377 7.51 -22.74 13.35
N ALA A 378 6.62 -23.51 13.98
CA ALA A 378 6.78 -23.94 15.37
C ALA A 378 8.00 -24.87 15.54
N PHE A 379 8.27 -25.75 14.57
CA PHE A 379 9.48 -26.59 14.60
C PHE A 379 10.75 -25.78 14.38
N LEU A 380 10.74 -24.82 13.44
CA LEU A 380 11.87 -23.92 13.23
C LEU A 380 12.11 -23.03 14.45
N ALA A 381 11.05 -22.61 15.15
CA ALA A 381 11.11 -21.79 16.36
C ALA A 381 11.74 -22.52 17.56
N GLU A 382 11.97 -23.84 17.50
CA GLU A 382 12.76 -24.52 18.54
C GLU A 382 14.26 -24.19 18.46
N CYS A 383 14.71 -23.53 17.38
CA CYS A 383 16.06 -23.00 17.24
C CYS A 383 16.06 -21.48 17.27
N GLN A 384 16.74 -20.90 18.26
CA GLN A 384 16.83 -19.44 18.44
C GLN A 384 17.36 -18.70 17.20
N GLN A 385 18.28 -19.29 16.43
CA GLN A 385 18.85 -18.66 15.23
C GLN A 385 17.82 -18.43 14.13
N ASN A 386 16.75 -19.24 14.09
CA ASN A 386 15.69 -19.09 13.12
C ASN A 386 14.72 -17.95 13.48
N HIS A 387 14.73 -17.47 14.74
CA HIS A 387 13.75 -16.49 15.24
C HIS A 387 13.83 -15.17 14.51
N MET A 388 15.03 -14.73 14.13
CA MET A 388 15.23 -13.50 13.34
C MET A 388 14.45 -13.54 12.01
N TYR A 389 14.45 -14.69 11.33
CA TYR A 389 13.69 -14.88 10.10
C TYR A 389 12.20 -15.10 10.37
N ILE A 390 11.84 -15.82 11.44
CA ILE A 390 10.43 -16.07 11.80
C ILE A 390 9.72 -14.78 12.24
N LEU A 391 10.41 -13.91 12.95
CA LEU A 391 9.86 -12.67 13.52
C LEU A 391 10.03 -11.44 12.62
N SER A 392 10.70 -11.58 11.46
CA SER A 392 10.77 -10.50 10.47
C SER A 392 9.38 -10.11 9.95
N GLU A 393 9.27 -8.91 9.37
CA GLU A 393 8.08 -8.47 8.61
C GLU A 393 6.78 -8.40 9.43
N LEU A 394 6.84 -7.99 10.71
CA LEU A 394 5.67 -7.83 11.61
C LEU A 394 4.78 -9.07 11.78
N TYR A 395 5.36 -10.24 11.59
CA TYR A 395 4.60 -11.49 11.53
C TYR A 395 3.78 -11.80 12.81
N LEU A 396 4.17 -11.26 13.97
CA LEU A 396 3.38 -11.37 15.20
C LEU A 396 2.08 -10.54 15.17
N GLU A 397 2.07 -9.39 14.49
CA GLU A 397 0.85 -8.61 14.26
C GLU A 397 -0.08 -9.31 13.29
N ASP A 398 0.46 -9.95 12.25
CA ASP A 398 -0.33 -10.81 11.37
C ASP A 398 -1.01 -11.92 12.17
N ILE A 399 -0.27 -12.59 13.06
CA ILE A 399 -0.83 -13.60 13.97
C ILE A 399 -1.88 -13.01 14.91
N ASN A 400 -1.65 -11.81 15.46
CA ASN A 400 -2.62 -11.12 16.32
C ASN A 400 -3.91 -10.77 15.57
N ASN A 401 -3.78 -10.24 14.35
CA ASN A 401 -4.89 -9.96 13.45
C ASN A 401 -5.70 -11.21 13.09
N ILE A 402 -5.07 -12.39 13.14
CA ILE A 402 -5.76 -13.65 12.94
C ILE A 402 -6.55 -14.08 14.19
N PHE A 403 -6.11 -13.76 15.41
CA PHE A 403 -6.90 -14.00 16.62
C PHE A 403 -8.22 -13.21 16.65
N TYR A 404 -8.29 -12.05 16.00
CA TYR A 404 -9.51 -11.23 15.92
C TYR A 404 -10.52 -11.72 14.86
N GLN A 405 -10.18 -12.74 14.07
CA GLN A 405 -11.06 -13.25 13.01
C GLN A 405 -11.88 -14.45 13.51
N LYS A 406 -13.21 -14.33 13.52
CA LYS A 406 -14.13 -15.38 14.02
C LYS A 406 -13.96 -16.79 13.40
N TRP A 407 -13.35 -16.90 12.22
CA TRP A 407 -13.22 -18.19 11.53
C TRP A 407 -11.94 -18.98 11.91
N THR A 408 -11.09 -18.44 12.78
CA THR A 408 -9.78 -19.04 13.11
C THR A 408 -9.72 -19.80 14.42
N GLU A 409 -10.84 -19.92 15.15
CA GLU A 409 -10.91 -20.62 16.44
C GLU A 409 -10.36 -22.06 16.37
N GLN A 410 -10.65 -22.77 15.28
CA GLN A 410 -10.14 -24.13 15.05
C GLN A 410 -8.60 -24.21 14.92
N TYR A 411 -7.91 -23.09 14.72
CA TYR A 411 -6.46 -23.01 14.57
C TYR A 411 -5.72 -22.52 15.82
N TYR A 412 -6.44 -22.06 16.85
CA TYR A 412 -5.83 -21.59 18.11
C TYR A 412 -4.83 -22.56 18.73
N PRO A 413 -5.04 -23.89 18.74
CA PRO A 413 -4.04 -24.81 19.27
C PRO A 413 -2.69 -24.73 18.55
N TYR A 414 -2.70 -24.51 17.22
CA TYR A 414 -1.46 -24.42 16.44
C TYR A 414 -0.77 -23.08 16.63
N ILE A 415 -1.54 -22.00 16.71
CA ILE A 415 -0.99 -20.68 17.03
C ILE A 415 -0.37 -20.70 18.43
N PHE A 416 -1.09 -21.26 19.41
CA PHE A 416 -0.60 -21.38 20.79
C PHE A 416 0.66 -22.25 20.85
N THR A 417 0.70 -23.36 20.11
CA THR A 417 1.91 -24.21 20.03
C THR A 417 3.08 -23.46 19.43
N PHE A 418 2.86 -22.75 18.31
CA PHE A 418 3.87 -21.91 17.67
C PHE A 418 4.42 -20.85 18.63
N LEU A 419 3.54 -20.07 19.25
CA LEU A 419 3.90 -19.02 20.20
C LEU A 419 4.62 -19.61 21.42
N THR A 420 4.13 -20.72 21.98
CA THR A 420 4.77 -21.40 23.13
C THR A 420 6.20 -21.81 22.81
N LYS A 421 6.46 -22.36 21.62
CA LYS A 421 7.82 -22.73 21.20
C LYS A 421 8.69 -21.50 20.98
N LEU A 422 8.13 -20.46 20.37
CA LEU A 422 8.82 -19.18 20.19
C LEU A 422 9.19 -18.54 21.54
N PHE A 423 8.30 -18.62 22.54
CA PHE A 423 8.56 -18.18 23.91
C PHE A 423 9.60 -19.05 24.62
N LYS A 424 9.47 -20.38 24.53
CA LYS A 424 10.33 -21.33 25.24
C LYS A 424 11.77 -21.31 24.75
N PHE A 425 11.98 -21.08 23.46
CA PHE A 425 13.30 -21.13 22.82
C PHE A 425 13.82 -19.73 22.41
N GLY A 426 13.15 -18.65 22.84
CA GLY A 426 13.47 -17.25 22.51
C GLY A 426 13.99 -16.45 23.70
N MET A 427 14.52 -15.25 23.43
CA MET A 427 14.91 -14.29 24.49
C MET A 427 13.68 -13.63 25.12
N ILE A 428 13.67 -13.50 26.46
CA ILE A 428 12.61 -12.93 27.32
C ILE A 428 12.13 -11.51 26.87
N VAL A 429 12.88 -10.81 26.02
CA VAL A 429 12.51 -9.48 25.49
C VAL A 429 11.37 -9.55 24.48
N ALA A 430 11.25 -10.62 23.69
CA ALA A 430 10.09 -10.84 22.81
C ALA A 430 8.79 -11.09 23.62
N LEU A 431 8.93 -11.49 24.89
CA LEU A 431 7.84 -11.72 25.84
C LEU A 431 7.19 -10.39 26.29
N LEU A 432 7.95 -9.29 26.37
CA LEU A 432 7.42 -7.97 26.74
C LEU A 432 6.54 -7.35 25.63
N LEU A 433 6.81 -7.65 24.36
CA LEU A 433 6.01 -7.17 23.23
C LEU A 433 4.75 -8.00 22.98
N ALA A 434 4.75 -9.28 23.35
CA ALA A 434 3.58 -10.15 23.18
C ALA A 434 2.55 -10.02 24.32
N ILE A 435 2.98 -9.65 25.53
CA ILE A 435 2.10 -9.56 26.71
C ILE A 435 1.31 -8.24 26.76
N THR A 436 1.77 -7.17 26.12
CA THR A 436 1.03 -5.89 26.06
C THR A 436 -0.26 -5.95 25.23
N HIS A 437 -0.43 -6.97 24.38
CA HIS A 437 -1.66 -7.19 23.59
C HIS A 437 -2.60 -8.27 24.14
N ILE A 438 -2.24 -8.97 25.23
CA ILE A 438 -3.11 -9.94 25.90
C ILE A 438 -3.40 -9.44 27.32
N SER A 439 -4.34 -8.51 27.44
CA SER A 439 -4.76 -8.01 28.74
C SER A 439 -5.61 -9.07 29.48
N SER A 440 -5.02 -9.74 30.45
CA SER A 440 -5.54 -9.87 31.83
C SER A 440 -4.75 -10.93 32.61
N LEU A 441 -3.75 -10.50 33.40
CA LEU A 441 -3.44 -10.99 34.76
C LEU A 441 -2.04 -10.52 35.22
N SER A 442 -2.06 -9.65 36.23
CA SER A 442 -1.07 -9.39 37.29
C SER A 442 0.43 -9.26 36.94
N SER A 443 0.93 -8.02 36.90
CA SER A 443 2.35 -7.66 36.80
C SER A 443 2.87 -6.85 38.00
N GLU A 444 2.40 -7.13 39.22
CA GLU A 444 2.79 -6.35 40.42
C GLU A 444 3.85 -7.02 41.33
N PHE A 445 4.37 -8.20 40.99
CA PHE A 445 5.28 -8.94 41.88
C PHE A 445 6.72 -9.15 41.37
N ILE A 446 7.05 -8.76 40.12
CA ILE A 446 8.36 -9.09 39.51
C ILE A 446 9.25 -7.85 39.28
N LEU A 447 8.69 -6.64 39.37
CA LEU A 447 9.43 -5.37 39.16
C LEU A 447 10.42 -5.01 40.27
N GLN A 448 10.47 -5.76 41.37
CA GLN A 448 11.27 -5.39 42.54
C GLN A 448 12.65 -6.08 42.62
N GLU A 449 12.91 -7.13 41.83
CA GLU A 449 14.16 -7.92 41.95
C GLU A 449 15.15 -7.82 40.77
N TYR A 450 14.83 -7.11 39.69
CA TYR A 450 15.69 -7.02 38.50
C TYR A 450 16.31 -5.63 38.21
N SER A 451 16.12 -4.65 39.10
CA SER A 451 16.69 -3.29 38.97
C SER A 451 18.17 -3.18 39.38
N GLN A 452 18.88 -4.31 39.55
CA GLN A 452 20.32 -4.31 39.84
C GLN A 452 21.08 -5.37 39.03
N LYS A 453 21.22 -5.15 37.71
CA LYS A 453 22.39 -5.49 36.87
C LYS A 453 22.04 -5.46 35.38
N LEU A 454 22.33 -4.36 34.69
CA LEU A 454 23.10 -4.25 33.43
C LEU A 454 23.16 -2.76 33.04
N SER A 455 24.28 -2.32 32.47
CA SER A 455 24.64 -0.92 32.26
C SER A 455 23.89 -0.22 31.12
N ASN A 456 23.54 1.05 31.34
CA ASN A 456 22.79 2.01 30.51
C ASN A 456 23.43 2.47 29.18
N ASP A 457 24.17 1.63 28.44
CA ASP A 457 24.92 2.09 27.25
C ASP A 457 24.65 1.32 25.93
N LEU A 458 23.75 0.33 25.91
CA LEU A 458 23.67 -0.62 24.79
C LEU A 458 22.91 -0.13 23.54
N CYS A 459 22.09 0.92 23.63
CA CYS A 459 21.27 1.45 22.51
C CYS A 459 21.70 2.84 22.01
N LYS A 460 22.86 3.31 22.46
CA LYS A 460 23.53 4.49 21.89
C LYS A 460 24.47 4.03 20.80
N LEU A 461 24.01 4.09 19.57
CA LEU A 461 24.65 3.51 18.41
C LEU A 461 25.30 4.61 17.58
N THR A 462 26.42 4.27 16.93
CA THR A 462 27.13 5.20 16.06
C THR A 462 27.18 4.67 14.64
N VAL A 463 26.81 5.51 13.68
CA VAL A 463 26.82 5.19 12.25
C VAL A 463 27.87 6.03 11.55
N SER A 464 28.69 5.38 10.73
CA SER A 464 29.70 6.03 9.93
C SER A 464 29.94 5.32 8.61
N LEU A 465 29.80 6.07 7.51
CA LEU A 465 30.21 5.66 6.16
C LEU A 465 31.73 5.43 6.08
N SER A 466 32.53 6.22 6.79
CA SER A 466 34.00 6.10 6.79
C SER A 466 34.54 4.96 7.66
N GLY A 467 33.67 4.29 8.42
CA GLY A 467 34.02 3.17 9.30
C GLY A 467 34.51 3.55 10.69
N ALA A 468 34.39 4.83 11.08
CA ALA A 468 34.73 5.33 12.42
C ALA A 468 33.66 5.01 13.48
N GLY A 469 32.47 4.61 13.05
CA GLY A 469 31.32 4.22 13.87
C GLY A 469 31.15 2.71 13.97
N GLN A 470 30.26 2.27 14.85
CA GLN A 470 29.93 0.85 15.06
C GLN A 470 29.25 0.22 13.85
N TYR A 471 28.44 0.98 13.13
CA TYR A 471 27.65 0.52 11.98
C TYR A 471 27.90 1.40 10.76
N LYS A 472 27.66 0.86 9.57
CA LYS A 472 27.77 1.61 8.31
C LYS A 472 26.47 2.30 7.90
N THR A 473 25.34 1.67 8.23
CA THR A 473 24.00 2.16 7.93
C THR A 473 23.17 2.25 9.21
N ILE A 474 22.15 3.10 9.21
CA ILE A 474 21.16 3.20 10.27
C ILE A 474 20.32 1.93 10.30
N ALA A 475 19.96 1.37 9.15
CA ALA A 475 19.26 0.08 9.07
C ALA A 475 20.03 -1.04 9.79
N ASP A 476 21.36 -1.14 9.60
CA ASP A 476 22.19 -2.10 10.33
C ASP A 476 22.19 -1.82 11.84
N ALA A 477 22.26 -0.54 12.25
CA ALA A 477 22.21 -0.15 13.65
C ALA A 477 20.88 -0.54 14.29
N LEU A 478 19.75 -0.27 13.61
CA LEU A 478 18.41 -0.60 14.08
C LEU A 478 18.10 -2.10 14.03
N SER A 479 18.86 -2.89 13.26
CA SER A 479 18.74 -4.35 13.26
C SER A 479 19.26 -5.00 14.55
N TYR A 480 20.09 -4.27 15.31
CA TYR A 480 20.60 -4.74 16.58
C TYR A 480 19.54 -4.59 17.68
N PRO A 481 19.14 -5.66 18.40
CA PRO A 481 18.04 -5.60 19.35
C PRO A 481 18.34 -4.67 20.52
N CYS A 482 17.60 -3.57 20.62
CA CYS A 482 17.65 -2.68 21.76
C CYS A 482 16.73 -3.17 22.90
N THR A 483 17.28 -3.28 24.11
CA THR A 483 16.52 -3.59 25.33
C THR A 483 16.25 -2.36 26.21
N ASP A 484 16.73 -1.19 25.79
CA ASP A 484 16.51 0.06 26.49
C ASP A 484 15.05 0.51 26.33
N ILE A 485 14.45 0.93 27.44
CA ILE A 485 13.08 1.45 27.50
C ILE A 485 13.00 2.80 26.76
N GLU A 486 14.09 3.56 26.72
CA GLU A 486 14.19 4.82 25.99
C GLU A 486 14.29 4.62 24.46
N GLY A 487 14.54 3.37 24.03
CA GLY A 487 14.65 3.01 22.62
C GLY A 487 16.05 3.26 22.03
N TYR A 488 16.09 3.52 20.73
CA TYR A 488 17.34 3.71 19.99
C TYR A 488 17.78 5.16 19.99
N GLU A 489 19.08 5.39 20.19
CA GLU A 489 19.74 6.66 19.90
C GLU A 489 20.87 6.43 18.90
N VAL A 490 20.67 6.84 17.65
CA VAL A 490 21.63 6.71 16.55
C VAL A 490 22.32 8.04 16.30
N THR A 491 23.65 8.05 16.40
CA THR A 491 24.49 9.22 16.15
C THR A 491 25.23 9.05 14.82
N LEU A 492 24.98 9.95 13.87
CA LEU A 492 25.68 10.01 12.58
C LEU A 492 27.00 10.76 12.75
N ILE A 493 28.13 10.08 12.59
CA ILE A 493 29.45 10.67 12.84
C ILE A 493 29.96 11.46 11.64
N ASP A 494 29.65 11.02 10.43
CA ASP A 494 30.15 11.67 9.23
C ASP A 494 29.37 12.94 8.88
N ALA A 495 30.01 13.84 8.14
CA ALA A 495 29.38 15.06 7.62
C ALA A 495 28.35 14.78 6.51
N GLN A 496 28.44 13.61 5.89
CA GLN A 496 27.57 13.14 4.81
C GLN A 496 27.03 11.76 5.18
N HIS A 497 25.78 11.50 4.82
CA HIS A 497 25.14 10.21 4.98
C HIS A 497 24.28 9.90 3.75
N VAL A 498 24.36 8.67 3.26
CA VAL A 498 23.66 8.23 2.04
C VAL A 498 22.98 6.91 2.35
N GLU A 499 21.66 6.97 2.53
CA GLU A 499 20.85 5.80 2.89
C GLU A 499 19.37 6.08 2.61
N HIS A 500 18.69 5.13 1.98
CA HIS A 500 17.25 5.03 2.06
C HIS A 500 16.90 4.22 3.32
N LEU A 501 16.13 4.82 4.23
CA LEU A 501 15.77 4.20 5.51
C LEU A 501 14.28 3.91 5.58
N GLU A 502 13.91 2.63 5.71
CA GLU A 502 12.57 2.21 6.10
C GLU A 502 12.54 1.83 7.58
N VAL A 503 11.71 2.54 8.35
CA VAL A 503 11.49 2.28 9.77
C VAL A 503 10.14 1.60 9.95
N ASN A 504 10.18 0.29 10.20
CA ASN A 504 9.00 -0.53 10.46
C ASN A 504 9.11 -1.27 11.80
N GLN A 505 9.37 -0.52 12.87
CA GLN A 505 9.46 -1.07 14.22
C GLN A 505 8.76 -0.16 15.21
N ASN A 506 7.93 -0.73 16.09
CA ASN A 506 7.19 0.01 17.09
C ASN A 506 8.08 0.35 18.30
N SER A 507 9.07 1.21 18.07
CA SER A 507 10.05 1.66 19.08
C SER A 507 10.22 3.18 19.02
N THR A 508 10.76 3.74 20.09
CA THR A 508 11.27 5.12 20.08
C THR A 508 12.66 5.12 19.46
N ILE A 509 12.89 5.98 18.47
CA ILE A 509 14.16 6.09 17.75
C ILE A 509 14.52 7.56 17.65
N VAL A 510 15.74 7.90 18.04
CA VAL A 510 16.33 9.21 17.85
C VAL A 510 17.49 9.07 16.88
N ILE A 511 17.49 9.84 15.79
CA ILE A 511 18.60 9.92 14.84
C ILE A 511 19.13 11.35 14.88
N LYS A 512 20.41 11.52 15.20
CA LYS A 512 21.03 12.83 15.36
C LYS A 512 22.39 12.92 14.69
N SER A 513 22.75 14.11 14.24
CA SER A 513 24.16 14.41 13.90
C SER A 513 25.03 14.36 15.14
N GLY A 514 26.18 13.70 15.06
CA GLY A 514 27.22 13.66 16.08
C GLY A 514 28.18 14.85 16.04
N ASN A 515 28.09 15.68 14.99
CA ASN A 515 28.98 16.82 14.79
C ASN A 515 28.34 18.14 15.24
N SER A 516 29.20 19.14 15.45
CA SER A 516 28.74 20.52 15.69
C SER A 516 28.03 21.14 14.47
N THR A 517 28.28 20.62 13.28
CA THR A 517 27.58 20.94 12.03
C THR A 517 26.57 19.85 11.67
N GLN A 518 25.51 20.21 10.94
CA GLN A 518 24.51 19.24 10.49
C GLN A 518 25.16 18.17 9.59
N THR A 519 24.75 16.91 9.75
CA THR A 519 25.05 15.86 8.78
C THR A 519 24.12 16.05 7.59
N ILE A 520 24.68 16.08 6.37
CA ILE A 520 23.91 16.14 5.13
C ILE A 520 23.47 14.72 4.77
N TRP A 521 22.16 14.52 4.62
CA TRP A 521 21.55 13.25 4.24
C TRP A 521 20.90 13.37 2.86
N GLN A 522 21.38 12.56 1.91
CA GLN A 522 20.92 12.53 0.53
C GLN A 522 20.85 11.10 -0.01
N LEU A 523 20.30 10.92 -1.22
CA LEU A 523 20.29 9.64 -1.92
C LEU A 523 21.19 9.66 -3.17
N GLU A 524 21.65 8.47 -3.57
CA GLU A 524 22.43 8.24 -4.80
C GLU A 524 21.78 7.17 -5.69
N SER A 525 20.53 6.80 -5.40
CA SER A 525 19.77 5.79 -6.15
C SER A 525 18.27 6.11 -6.15
N PHE A 526 17.53 5.47 -7.06
CA PHE A 526 16.11 5.72 -7.28
C PHE A 526 15.26 5.12 -6.16
N PHE A 527 14.83 5.98 -5.24
CA PHE A 527 13.80 5.68 -4.25
C PHE A 527 12.77 6.81 -4.21
N ASP A 528 11.55 6.46 -3.81
CA ASP A 528 10.47 7.43 -3.69
C ASP A 528 10.68 8.36 -2.49
N GLN A 529 11.35 7.86 -1.43
CA GLN A 529 11.67 8.64 -0.26
C GLN A 529 13.07 8.40 0.32
N THR A 530 13.65 9.40 0.97
CA THR A 530 14.88 9.21 1.78
C THR A 530 14.56 8.44 3.05
N LEU A 531 13.46 8.78 3.73
CA LEU A 531 13.01 8.12 4.95
C LEU A 531 11.53 7.75 4.87
N ASN A 532 11.22 6.48 5.15
CA ASN A 532 9.86 5.93 5.23
C ASN A 532 9.57 5.43 6.65
N LEU A 533 8.77 6.16 7.44
CA LEU A 533 8.33 5.76 8.77
C LEU A 533 6.95 5.09 8.70
N ILE A 534 6.91 3.76 8.86
CA ILE A 534 5.66 2.98 8.82
C ILE A 534 4.98 2.94 10.19
N GLN A 535 5.76 2.75 11.27
CA GLN A 535 5.26 2.70 12.65
C GLN A 535 6.33 3.07 13.67
N GLY A 536 5.92 3.41 14.89
CA GLY A 536 6.79 3.80 15.99
C GLY A 536 6.96 5.31 16.14
N ASN A 537 7.89 5.72 17.02
CA ASN A 537 8.17 7.12 17.32
C ASN A 537 9.56 7.49 16.81
N LEU A 538 9.64 8.37 15.82
CA LEU A 538 10.91 8.79 15.25
C LEU A 538 11.19 10.26 15.58
N THR A 539 12.38 10.52 16.10
CA THR A 539 12.93 11.86 16.30
C THR A 539 14.15 12.05 15.39
N LEU A 540 14.12 13.06 14.54
CA LEU A 540 15.26 13.50 13.73
C LEU A 540 15.81 14.80 14.33
N GLN A 541 17.12 14.88 14.53
CA GLN A 541 17.74 16.03 15.16
C GLN A 541 19.02 16.50 14.47
N ASN A 542 19.08 17.79 14.14
CA ASN A 542 20.29 18.44 13.61
C ASN A 542 20.79 17.80 12.29
N ILE A 543 19.88 17.53 11.36
CA ILE A 543 20.17 16.91 10.05
C ILE A 543 19.78 17.88 8.93
N GLU A 544 20.59 17.93 7.88
CA GLU A 544 20.31 18.67 6.67
C GLU A 544 19.95 17.68 5.54
N PHE A 545 18.76 17.79 4.96
CA PHE A 545 18.29 16.91 3.90
C PHE A 545 18.40 17.57 2.53
N HIS A 546 19.03 16.87 1.58
CA HIS A 546 19.22 17.32 0.22
C HIS A 546 18.57 16.36 -0.78
N TYR A 547 17.95 16.93 -1.80
CA TYR A 547 17.72 16.21 -3.05
C TYR A 547 19.03 16.13 -3.83
N ASN A 548 19.21 15.05 -4.57
CA ASN A 548 20.34 14.86 -5.49
C ASN A 548 19.82 14.69 -6.92
N THR A 549 20.67 14.91 -7.92
CA THR A 549 20.33 14.65 -9.33
C THR A 549 21.22 13.53 -9.85
N ILE A 550 20.61 12.48 -10.40
CA ILE A 550 21.31 11.34 -11.00
C ILE A 550 21.15 11.40 -12.52
N ASP A 551 22.26 11.26 -13.23
CA ASP A 551 22.32 11.28 -14.70
C ASP A 551 22.29 9.85 -15.29
N ASP A 552 21.13 9.16 -15.29
CA ASP A 552 20.96 7.89 -16.04
C ASP A 552 19.48 7.47 -16.21
N PRO A 553 18.87 7.41 -17.42
CA PRO A 553 19.33 7.85 -18.74
C PRO A 553 19.06 9.34 -19.06
N LYS A 554 18.47 10.09 -18.10
CA LYS A 554 18.26 11.56 -18.11
C LYS A 554 18.42 12.10 -16.68
N PRO A 555 18.78 13.38 -16.48
CA PRO A 555 18.87 13.99 -15.16
C PRO A 555 17.54 13.84 -14.42
N THR A 556 17.55 13.10 -13.32
CA THR A 556 16.37 12.82 -12.50
C THR A 556 16.66 13.17 -11.05
N ILE A 557 15.73 13.87 -10.41
CA ILE A 557 15.82 14.24 -8.99
C ILE A 557 15.52 13.00 -8.12
N VAL A 558 16.35 12.76 -7.12
CA VAL A 558 16.15 11.75 -6.07
C VAL A 558 16.17 12.38 -4.67
N PRO A 559 15.32 11.94 -3.73
CA PRO A 559 14.19 11.04 -3.94
C PRO A 559 13.18 11.62 -4.94
N ASN A 560 12.45 10.75 -5.65
CA ASN A 560 11.59 11.19 -6.75
C ASN A 560 10.23 11.76 -6.26
N SER A 561 9.88 11.57 -4.99
CA SER A 561 8.60 11.98 -4.40
C SER A 561 8.80 12.80 -3.11
N TYR A 562 9.36 12.20 -2.05
CA TYR A 562 9.37 12.81 -0.71
C TYR A 562 10.73 12.71 -0.02
N ILE A 563 11.13 13.66 0.83
CA ILE A 563 12.31 13.40 1.69
C ILE A 563 11.91 12.48 2.85
N ILE A 564 10.85 12.86 3.57
CA ILE A 564 10.29 12.07 4.67
C ILE A 564 8.84 11.72 4.34
N TYR A 565 8.51 10.45 4.39
CA TYR A 565 7.14 9.95 4.41
C TYR A 565 6.88 9.27 5.76
N ALA A 566 5.82 9.66 6.47
CA ALA A 566 5.49 9.11 7.77
C ALA A 566 4.00 8.76 7.90
N GLY A 567 3.72 7.53 8.31
CA GLY A 567 2.39 7.07 8.65
C GLY A 567 1.71 6.25 7.56
N ARG A 568 0.92 5.29 8.03
CA ARG A 568 0.21 4.30 7.24
C ARG A 568 -1.05 3.89 7.98
N GLN A 569 -2.16 3.81 7.25
CA GLN A 569 -3.44 3.42 7.83
C GLN A 569 -3.33 2.11 8.62
N GLY A 570 -3.79 2.12 9.87
CA GLY A 570 -3.77 0.97 10.78
C GLY A 570 -2.54 0.89 11.69
N TYR A 571 -1.54 1.76 11.51
CA TYR A 571 -0.33 1.81 12.34
C TYR A 571 -0.30 3.07 13.21
N SER A 572 0.36 2.99 14.38
CA SER A 572 0.62 4.15 15.23
C SER A 572 1.98 4.76 14.86
N THR A 573 1.98 6.01 14.42
CA THR A 573 3.20 6.77 14.10
C THR A 573 3.25 8.09 14.83
N SER A 574 4.43 8.44 15.34
CA SER A 574 4.75 9.80 15.77
C SER A 574 6.07 10.27 15.16
N LEU A 575 6.08 11.49 14.63
CA LEU A 575 7.24 12.09 13.98
C LEU A 575 7.63 13.40 14.68
N PHE A 576 8.88 13.50 15.10
CA PHE A 576 9.48 14.69 15.69
C PHE A 576 10.68 15.11 14.83
N VAL A 577 10.68 16.33 14.31
CA VAL A 577 11.76 16.87 13.48
C VAL A 577 12.28 18.14 14.12
N ASN A 578 13.52 18.11 14.59
CA ASN A 578 14.09 19.14 15.45
C ASN A 578 15.38 19.69 14.87
N GLN A 579 15.46 21.01 14.66
CA GLN A 579 16.68 21.67 14.19
C GLN A 579 17.18 21.10 12.85
N CYS A 580 16.28 20.70 11.96
CA CYS A 580 16.65 20.16 10.65
C CYS A 580 16.52 21.22 9.54
N THR A 581 17.29 21.06 8.47
CA THR A 581 17.27 21.93 7.29
C THR A 581 16.85 21.13 6.07
N PHE A 582 15.99 21.69 5.22
CA PHE A 582 15.52 21.07 3.98
C PHE A 582 15.76 22.04 2.82
N GLN A 583 16.45 21.57 1.77
CA GLN A 583 16.77 22.36 0.58
C GLN A 583 16.03 21.84 -0.66
N SER A 584 15.26 22.70 -1.33
CA SER A 584 14.63 22.37 -2.61
C SER A 584 15.64 22.40 -3.77
N VAL A 585 15.29 21.72 -4.87
CA VAL A 585 16.07 21.69 -6.13
C VAL A 585 15.23 22.08 -7.33
N SER A 586 15.90 22.38 -8.45
CA SER A 586 15.28 22.79 -9.72
C SER A 586 15.03 21.57 -10.59
N GLY A 587 13.84 21.43 -11.15
CA GLY A 587 13.50 20.40 -12.12
C GLY A 587 12.01 20.13 -12.17
N ASP A 588 11.53 19.58 -13.27
CA ASP A 588 10.13 19.21 -13.50
C ASP A 588 10.03 17.69 -13.56
N ASN A 589 9.45 17.08 -12.53
CA ASN A 589 9.26 15.63 -12.41
C ASN A 589 7.80 15.19 -12.66
N GLY A 590 6.90 16.08 -13.12
CA GLY A 590 5.52 15.73 -13.49
C GLY A 590 4.57 15.33 -12.35
N ASP A 591 5.09 14.94 -11.19
CA ASP A 591 4.37 14.64 -9.95
C ASP A 591 4.86 15.59 -8.82
N ALA A 592 3.95 16.08 -7.97
CA ALA A 592 4.26 17.07 -6.95
C ALA A 592 5.15 16.48 -5.83
N MET A 593 6.40 16.93 -5.74
CA MET A 593 7.35 16.50 -4.71
C MET A 593 7.11 17.27 -3.40
N ILE A 594 7.41 16.66 -2.25
CA ILE A 594 7.20 17.30 -0.93
C ILE A 594 8.33 16.96 0.04
N HIS A 595 8.88 17.93 0.80
CA HIS A 595 9.92 17.61 1.80
C HIS A 595 9.40 16.64 2.86
N ILE A 596 8.28 16.94 3.52
CA ILE A 596 7.69 16.08 4.55
C ILE A 596 6.23 15.79 4.22
N VAL A 597 5.90 14.49 4.13
CA VAL A 597 4.54 13.97 4.05
C VAL A 597 4.24 13.16 5.30
N THR A 598 3.11 13.44 5.93
CA THR A 598 2.62 12.64 7.07
C THR A 598 1.13 12.37 6.95
N ILE A 599 0.74 11.11 7.09
CA ILE A 599 -0.64 10.63 6.90
C ILE A 599 -1.02 9.69 8.05
N ASP A 600 -2.19 9.88 8.64
CA ASP A 600 -2.70 9.03 9.74
C ASP A 600 -1.77 8.98 10.98
N SER A 601 -0.93 9.99 11.18
CA SER A 601 -0.02 10.04 12.33
C SER A 601 -0.71 10.55 13.60
N SER A 602 -0.30 9.99 14.75
CA SER A 602 -0.83 10.39 16.07
C SER A 602 -0.31 11.77 16.47
N VAL A 603 1.01 11.97 16.39
CA VAL A 603 1.65 13.24 16.75
C VAL A 603 2.73 13.57 15.73
N VAL A 604 2.67 14.79 15.20
CA VAL A 604 3.70 15.37 14.34
C VAL A 604 4.16 16.67 14.97
N GLU A 605 5.46 16.80 15.24
CA GLU A 605 6.05 18.04 15.74
C GLU A 605 7.28 18.41 14.92
N ILE A 606 7.25 19.58 14.28
CA ILE A 606 8.38 20.17 13.55
C ILE A 606 8.79 21.43 14.29
N ASN A 607 10.00 21.45 14.83
CA ASN A 607 10.48 22.50 15.71
C ASN A 607 11.87 23.01 15.29
N ASN A 608 12.05 24.34 15.26
CA ASN A 608 13.31 24.99 14.89
C ASN A 608 13.88 24.55 13.53
N CYS A 609 13.02 24.17 12.57
CA CYS A 609 13.47 23.70 11.26
C CYS A 609 13.49 24.83 10.22
N VAL A 610 14.31 24.69 9.18
CA VAL A 610 14.41 25.64 8.07
C VAL A 610 14.12 24.91 6.75
N PHE A 611 13.10 25.36 6.03
CA PHE A 611 12.74 24.88 4.70
C PHE A 611 13.04 26.00 3.72
N SER A 612 14.01 25.77 2.84
CA SER A 612 14.45 26.75 1.84
C SER A 612 14.11 26.27 0.44
N GLY A 613 13.44 27.13 -0.33
CA GLY A 613 13.32 26.96 -1.77
C GLY A 613 14.64 27.27 -2.49
N LEU A 614 14.55 27.54 -3.80
CA LEU A 614 15.68 27.99 -4.61
C LEU A 614 15.77 29.51 -4.70
N SER A 615 14.67 30.11 -5.16
CA SER A 615 14.46 31.55 -5.28
C SER A 615 13.00 31.80 -5.65
N THR A 616 12.58 33.06 -5.69
CA THR A 616 11.27 33.46 -6.24
C THR A 616 11.24 33.66 -7.75
N TYR A 617 12.36 33.43 -8.45
CA TYR A 617 12.45 33.54 -9.91
C TYR A 617 12.54 32.18 -10.61
N GLN A 618 12.94 31.14 -9.88
CA GLN A 618 13.07 29.79 -10.40
C GLN A 618 11.95 28.91 -9.82
N PRO A 619 11.02 28.43 -10.66
CA PRO A 619 9.96 27.56 -10.19
C PRO A 619 10.50 26.19 -9.81
N SER A 620 9.86 25.57 -8.81
CA SER A 620 10.09 24.21 -8.34
C SER A 620 8.75 23.55 -8.07
N SER A 621 8.62 22.24 -8.31
CA SER A 621 7.41 21.47 -7.95
C SER A 621 7.42 20.95 -6.52
N ILE A 622 8.38 21.39 -5.69
CA ILE A 622 8.59 20.87 -4.33
C ILE A 622 7.83 21.73 -3.30
N SER A 623 6.76 21.18 -2.74
CA SER A 623 6.10 21.72 -1.54
C SER A 623 6.89 21.34 -0.28
N MET A 624 6.63 22.02 0.85
CA MET A 624 7.46 21.85 2.05
C MET A 624 6.86 20.83 3.03
N VAL A 625 5.62 21.01 3.47
CA VAL A 625 5.00 20.11 4.45
C VAL A 625 3.56 19.82 4.05
N PHE A 626 3.22 18.53 4.00
CA PHE A 626 1.85 18.06 3.84
C PHE A 626 1.50 17.10 4.98
N ALA A 627 0.47 17.44 5.75
CA ALA A 627 -0.06 16.57 6.80
C ALA A 627 -1.54 16.28 6.54
N ASP A 628 -1.90 14.99 6.48
CA ASP A 628 -3.28 14.54 6.30
C ASP A 628 -3.72 13.60 7.43
N ASN A 629 -4.96 13.75 7.86
CA ASN A 629 -5.64 12.91 8.85
C ASN A 629 -4.84 12.67 10.16
N CYS A 630 -3.99 13.62 10.54
CA CYS A 630 -3.21 13.54 11.77
C CYS A 630 -4.03 14.01 12.98
N SER A 631 -3.81 13.38 14.14
CA SER A 631 -4.51 13.76 15.39
C SER A 631 -3.92 15.04 16.01
N SER A 632 -2.60 15.23 15.95
CA SER A 632 -1.93 16.40 16.47
C SER A 632 -0.78 16.80 15.55
N VAL A 633 -0.79 18.04 15.05
CA VAL A 633 0.30 18.60 14.23
C VAL A 633 0.76 19.92 14.83
N LYS A 634 2.05 20.05 15.09
CA LYS A 634 2.68 21.26 15.62
C LYS A 634 3.84 21.71 14.73
N LEU A 635 3.76 22.94 14.24
CA LEU A 635 4.87 23.64 13.58
C LEU A 635 5.29 24.78 14.49
N ILE A 636 6.51 24.73 15.03
CA ILE A 636 6.97 25.69 16.04
C ILE A 636 8.34 26.24 15.65
N ASN A 637 8.54 27.55 15.82
CA ASN A 637 9.86 28.21 15.65
C ASN A 637 10.54 27.94 14.29
N SER A 638 9.78 27.60 13.26
CA SER A 638 10.32 27.11 11.99
C SER A 638 10.22 28.16 10.88
N LYS A 639 11.07 28.07 9.87
CA LYS A 639 11.16 29.02 8.77
C LYS A 639 10.88 28.35 7.43
N PHE A 640 10.07 28.99 6.60
CA PHE A 640 9.69 28.58 5.26
C PHE A 640 9.99 29.74 4.33
N VAL A 641 11.06 29.65 3.54
CA VAL A 641 11.65 30.83 2.87
C VAL A 641 12.00 30.59 1.40
N ASP A 642 11.87 31.65 0.60
CA ASP A 642 12.46 31.80 -0.74
C ASP A 642 12.08 30.71 -1.76
N ALA A 643 10.79 30.50 -1.98
CA ALA A 643 10.30 29.45 -2.88
C ALA A 643 9.29 29.97 -3.91
N PHE A 644 9.45 29.55 -5.17
CA PHE A 644 8.40 29.62 -6.19
C PHE A 644 7.91 28.20 -6.47
N ILE A 645 6.76 27.85 -5.92
CA ILE A 645 6.16 26.53 -5.96
C ILE A 645 5.11 26.47 -7.08
N ILE A 646 5.29 25.54 -8.02
CA ILE A 646 4.30 25.15 -9.02
C ILE A 646 3.83 23.73 -8.69
N SER A 647 2.76 23.63 -7.91
CA SER A 647 2.29 22.37 -7.34
C SER A 647 0.76 22.35 -7.20
N THR A 648 0.22 21.17 -6.90
CA THR A 648 -1.20 21.01 -6.51
C THR A 648 -1.43 21.20 -5.01
N GLN A 649 -0.35 21.29 -4.22
CA GLN A 649 -0.37 21.50 -2.78
C GLN A 649 0.20 22.88 -2.42
N SER A 650 -0.26 23.44 -1.30
CA SER A 650 0.32 24.68 -0.76
C SER A 650 1.77 24.48 -0.30
N ALA A 651 2.50 25.55 0.00
CA ALA A 651 3.85 25.42 0.55
C ALA A 651 3.83 24.60 1.85
N VAL A 652 2.87 24.92 2.73
CA VAL A 652 2.49 24.11 3.89
C VAL A 652 1.00 23.87 3.86
N GLU A 653 0.59 22.60 3.87
CA GLU A 653 -0.82 22.19 3.85
C GLU A 653 -1.11 21.18 4.96
N LEU A 654 -1.98 21.58 5.88
CA LEU A 654 -2.37 20.80 7.05
C LEU A 654 -3.87 20.53 6.99
N GLN A 655 -4.25 19.28 6.80
CA GLN A 655 -5.64 18.87 6.71
C GLN A 655 -5.92 17.65 7.58
N THR A 656 -7.12 17.55 8.13
CA THR A 656 -7.47 16.40 8.96
C THR A 656 -8.96 16.11 8.98
N LYS A 657 -9.27 14.82 8.99
CA LYS A 657 -10.60 14.25 9.23
C LYS A 657 -10.69 13.55 10.57
N ALA A 658 -9.61 13.56 11.37
CA ALA A 658 -9.59 12.94 12.67
C ALA A 658 -10.44 13.76 13.67
N GLU A 659 -11.27 13.08 14.46
CA GLU A 659 -12.09 13.73 15.47
C GLU A 659 -11.23 14.35 16.58
N ASN A 660 -11.52 15.59 16.97
CA ASN A 660 -10.79 16.35 17.98
C ASN A 660 -9.32 16.61 17.63
N ALA A 661 -8.98 16.63 16.34
CA ALA A 661 -7.63 16.92 15.90
C ALA A 661 -7.20 18.35 16.26
N SER A 662 -5.92 18.52 16.58
CA SER A 662 -5.33 19.81 16.92
C SER A 662 -4.18 20.19 15.99
N VAL A 663 -4.23 21.40 15.46
CA VAL A 663 -3.14 22.01 14.68
C VAL A 663 -2.64 23.24 15.41
N VAL A 664 -1.33 23.32 15.63
CA VAL A 664 -0.65 24.49 16.21
C VAL A 664 0.45 24.95 15.27
N VAL A 665 0.40 26.21 14.85
CA VAL A 665 1.48 26.88 14.11
C VAL A 665 1.89 28.10 14.92
N GLU A 666 3.05 28.04 15.57
CA GLU A 666 3.50 29.08 16.50
C GLU A 666 4.92 29.57 16.20
N ASN A 667 5.09 30.89 16.18
CA ASN A 667 6.41 31.54 16.06
C ASN A 667 7.18 31.15 14.77
N CYS A 668 6.46 30.84 13.69
CA CYS A 668 7.03 30.49 12.39
C CYS A 668 7.16 31.72 11.47
N GLU A 669 8.08 31.65 10.53
CA GLU A 669 8.34 32.66 9.50
C GLU A 669 8.05 32.09 8.11
N PHE A 670 7.12 32.70 7.40
CA PHE A 670 6.80 32.44 5.99
C PHE A 670 7.25 33.66 5.20
N HIS A 671 8.32 33.54 4.43
CA HIS A 671 8.95 34.67 3.77
C HIS A 671 9.17 34.39 2.29
N ASN A 672 8.74 35.30 1.43
CA ASN A 672 9.06 35.28 -0.01
C ASN A 672 8.64 33.95 -0.67
N LEU A 673 7.36 33.57 -0.47
CA LEU A 673 6.78 32.34 -1.00
C LEU A 673 5.79 32.66 -2.11
N ILE A 674 5.92 32.02 -3.27
CA ILE A 674 4.98 32.09 -4.39
C ILE A 674 4.34 30.71 -4.57
N SER A 675 3.02 30.60 -4.40
CA SER A 675 2.27 29.34 -4.56
C SER A 675 1.33 29.42 -5.76
N ASN A 676 1.69 28.77 -6.88
CA ASN A 676 0.92 28.74 -8.13
C ASN A 676 0.72 27.30 -8.63
N GLY A 677 -0.10 27.12 -9.68
CA GLY A 677 -0.29 25.82 -10.36
C GLY A 677 -1.66 25.16 -10.14
N TYR A 678 -2.35 25.50 -9.06
CA TYR A 678 -3.72 25.04 -8.79
C TYR A 678 -4.53 26.17 -8.12
N PRO A 679 -5.85 26.26 -8.32
CA PRO A 679 -6.68 27.14 -7.51
C PRO A 679 -6.68 26.62 -6.07
N LEU A 680 -6.87 27.49 -5.07
CA LEU A 680 -7.00 27.12 -3.64
C LEU A 680 -5.70 26.88 -2.86
N LEU A 681 -4.58 27.47 -3.29
CA LEU A 681 -3.27 27.41 -2.63
C LEU A 681 -2.98 28.66 -1.78
N ALA A 682 -2.02 28.55 -0.86
CA ALA A 682 -1.44 29.65 -0.07
C ALA A 682 -0.01 29.32 0.38
N ALA A 683 0.63 30.21 1.15
CA ALA A 683 1.84 29.85 1.90
C ALA A 683 1.52 28.84 3.02
N LEU A 684 0.44 29.06 3.76
CA LEU A 684 -0.11 28.12 4.74
C LEU A 684 -1.59 27.87 4.47
N LYS A 685 -1.96 26.61 4.30
CA LYS A 685 -3.34 26.17 4.21
C LYS A 685 -3.68 25.23 5.36
N VAL A 686 -4.81 25.49 6.03
CA VAL A 686 -5.30 24.68 7.15
C VAL A 686 -6.76 24.31 6.92
N ARG A 687 -7.07 23.02 6.95
CA ARG A 687 -8.41 22.48 6.71
C ARG A 687 -8.86 21.53 7.82
N GLY A 688 -10.05 21.76 8.36
CA GLY A 688 -10.73 20.83 9.27
C GLY A 688 -12.05 20.33 8.68
N ASP A 689 -12.25 19.01 8.64
CA ASP A 689 -13.48 18.40 8.10
C ASP A 689 -14.50 17.99 9.19
N ILE A 690 -14.07 17.80 10.45
CA ILE A 690 -14.91 17.47 11.62
C ILE A 690 -14.49 18.41 12.77
N LYS A 691 -14.89 18.16 14.02
CA LYS A 691 -14.48 18.91 15.22
C LYS A 691 -12.96 19.09 15.28
N PHE A 692 -12.51 20.31 14.97
CA PHE A 692 -11.12 20.61 14.71
C PHE A 692 -10.68 21.87 15.46
N LYS A 693 -9.46 21.88 16.01
CA LYS A 693 -8.89 23.06 16.67
C LYS A 693 -7.59 23.50 16.01
N ALA A 694 -7.60 24.66 15.37
CA ALA A 694 -6.42 25.33 14.84
C ALA A 694 -6.00 26.54 15.69
N THR A 695 -4.74 26.59 16.09
CA THR A 695 -4.11 27.74 16.74
C THR A 695 -2.91 28.21 15.90
N ILE A 696 -3.02 29.38 15.29
CA ILE A 696 -1.99 30.00 14.44
C ILE A 696 -1.59 31.32 15.11
N THR A 697 -0.45 31.35 15.79
CA THR A 697 -0.09 32.52 16.61
C THR A 697 1.38 32.94 16.53
N LYS A 698 1.64 34.25 16.66
CA LYS A 698 2.99 34.83 16.66
C LYS A 698 3.79 34.57 15.38
N ASN A 699 3.14 34.20 14.28
CA ASN A 699 3.81 33.94 13.01
C ASN A 699 4.03 35.23 12.21
N LYS A 700 4.97 35.19 11.27
CA LYS A 700 5.22 36.26 10.30
C LYS A 700 5.01 35.75 8.88
N PHE A 701 4.11 36.37 8.14
CA PHE A 701 3.88 36.14 6.72
C PHE A 701 4.30 37.38 5.95
N THR A 702 5.36 37.27 5.16
CA THR A 702 5.98 38.43 4.52
C THR A 702 6.28 38.16 3.05
N SER A 703 5.79 39.04 2.17
CA SER A 703 5.97 38.90 0.72
C SER A 703 5.50 37.54 0.15
N CYS A 704 4.45 36.95 0.74
CA CYS A 704 3.83 35.73 0.21
C CYS A 704 2.83 36.09 -0.91
N SER A 705 2.84 35.35 -2.02
CA SER A 705 1.97 35.63 -3.16
C SER A 705 1.37 34.39 -3.81
N ALA A 706 0.17 34.55 -4.36
CA ALA A 706 -0.47 33.55 -5.22
C ALA A 706 -1.30 34.24 -6.30
N THR A 707 -1.04 33.94 -7.59
CA THR A 707 -1.73 34.62 -8.70
C THR A 707 -3.10 34.02 -9.00
N ASP A 708 -3.20 32.69 -8.89
CA ASP A 708 -4.40 31.93 -9.27
C ASP A 708 -5.23 31.45 -8.07
N SER A 709 -4.80 31.81 -6.85
CA SER A 709 -5.44 31.38 -5.61
C SER A 709 -5.96 32.55 -4.78
N TYR A 710 -6.90 32.25 -3.88
CA TYR A 710 -7.62 33.28 -3.15
C TYR A 710 -6.75 34.10 -2.19
N SER A 711 -5.75 33.47 -1.55
CA SER A 711 -4.84 34.11 -0.59
C SER A 711 -3.37 33.86 -0.95
N GLY A 712 -2.51 34.85 -0.71
CA GLY A 712 -1.06 34.67 -0.77
C GLY A 712 -0.48 34.05 0.51
N ALA A 713 -0.99 34.44 1.68
CA ALA A 713 -0.41 34.04 2.97
C ALA A 713 -1.14 32.86 3.63
N LEU A 714 -2.38 33.07 4.09
CA LEU A 714 -3.12 32.09 4.89
C LEU A 714 -4.47 31.76 4.24
N TYR A 715 -4.76 30.46 4.11
CA TYR A 715 -6.06 29.94 3.71
C TYR A 715 -6.60 28.94 4.73
N LEU A 716 -7.73 29.30 5.35
CA LEU A 716 -8.48 28.46 6.28
C LEU A 716 -9.71 27.86 5.59
N VAL A 717 -9.92 26.57 5.80
CA VAL A 717 -11.10 25.84 5.33
C VAL A 717 -11.77 25.14 6.51
N ASP A 718 -13.00 25.53 6.81
CA ASP A 718 -13.88 24.80 7.73
C ASP A 718 -14.90 24.03 6.91
N SER A 719 -14.75 22.70 6.85
CA SER A 719 -15.66 21.79 6.16
C SER A 719 -16.53 20.97 7.12
N SER A 720 -16.59 21.36 8.40
CA SER A 720 -17.49 20.72 9.35
C SER A 720 -18.96 20.91 8.94
N ASN A 721 -19.80 19.90 9.17
CA ASN A 721 -21.24 19.93 8.88
C ASN A 721 -22.05 19.75 10.19
N GLY A 722 -23.11 20.54 10.39
CA GLY A 722 -24.09 20.36 11.49
C GLY A 722 -23.72 21.03 12.82
N ASP A 723 -24.16 20.45 13.95
CA ASP A 723 -24.00 20.98 15.33
C ASP A 723 -22.56 20.91 15.89
N ILE A 724 -21.61 20.38 15.11
CA ILE A 724 -20.23 20.16 15.55
C ILE A 724 -19.38 21.35 15.08
N SER A 725 -19.00 22.22 16.01
CA SER A 725 -18.21 23.43 15.74
C SER A 725 -16.71 23.21 15.83
N SER A 726 -15.98 23.80 14.88
CA SER A 726 -14.52 23.91 14.89
C SER A 726 -14.06 25.20 15.56
N GLU A 727 -12.81 25.25 16.03
CA GLU A 727 -12.19 26.42 16.65
C GLU A 727 -10.98 26.87 15.83
N PHE A 728 -11.03 28.08 15.29
CA PHE A 728 -9.91 28.71 14.57
C PHE A 728 -9.44 29.96 15.32
N THR A 729 -8.24 29.88 15.91
CA THR A 729 -7.59 30.98 16.62
C THR A 729 -6.38 31.46 15.83
N VAL A 730 -6.48 32.58 15.13
CA VAL A 730 -5.37 33.25 14.43
C VAL A 730 -5.06 34.56 15.14
N THR A 731 -4.04 34.59 15.99
CA THR A 731 -3.79 35.77 16.84
C THR A 731 -2.33 36.16 16.91
N TYR A 732 -2.03 37.46 17.09
CA TYR A 732 -0.65 37.95 17.22
C TYR A 732 0.25 37.66 16.00
N ASN A 733 -0.32 37.45 14.80
CA ASN A 733 0.46 37.26 13.59
C ASN A 733 0.73 38.60 12.89
N THR A 734 1.82 38.66 12.14
CA THR A 734 2.17 39.80 11.27
C THR A 734 2.03 39.39 9.81
N PHE A 735 1.27 40.14 9.04
CA PHE A 735 1.11 39.98 7.59
C PHE A 735 1.62 41.24 6.90
N ASP A 736 2.73 41.15 6.15
CA ASP A 736 3.35 42.30 5.50
C ASP A 736 3.65 42.05 4.02
N GLY A 737 3.07 42.85 3.13
CA GLY A 737 3.38 42.82 1.69
C GLY A 737 2.89 41.57 0.95
N ASN A 738 1.84 40.90 1.45
CA ASN A 738 1.31 39.68 0.83
C ASN A 738 0.28 39.99 -0.27
N SER A 739 0.14 39.13 -1.27
CA SER A 739 -0.81 39.32 -2.39
C SER A 739 -1.52 38.04 -2.83
N GLY A 740 -2.84 38.07 -2.98
CA GLY A 740 -3.63 36.95 -3.52
C GLY A 740 -4.80 37.44 -4.36
N ASN A 741 -5.52 36.55 -5.02
CA ASN A 741 -6.61 36.95 -5.93
C ASN A 741 -7.72 37.71 -5.18
N ASN A 742 -8.13 37.23 -4.01
CA ASN A 742 -9.17 37.84 -3.20
C ASN A 742 -8.60 38.68 -2.06
N THR A 743 -7.52 38.22 -1.45
CA THR A 743 -6.88 38.85 -0.29
C THR A 743 -5.39 38.51 -0.27
N GLY A 744 -4.56 39.38 0.30
CA GLY A 744 -3.15 39.07 0.49
C GLY A 744 -2.92 38.14 1.66
N SER A 745 -3.79 38.24 2.67
CA SER A 745 -3.48 37.83 4.03
C SER A 745 -4.35 36.64 4.48
N ILE A 746 -5.57 36.85 4.99
CA ILE A 746 -6.39 35.75 5.51
C ILE A 746 -7.60 35.49 4.63
N PHE A 747 -7.68 34.30 4.02
CA PHE A 747 -8.90 33.82 3.41
C PHE A 747 -9.53 32.73 4.27
N LEU A 748 -10.82 32.87 4.58
CA LEU A 748 -11.63 31.85 5.27
C LEU A 748 -12.72 31.34 4.34
N ASN A 749 -12.82 30.03 4.18
CA ASN A 749 -13.96 29.37 3.58
C ASN A 749 -14.63 28.46 4.62
N SER A 750 -15.82 28.83 5.06
CA SER A 750 -16.56 28.16 6.11
C SER A 750 -17.84 27.53 5.59
N LEU A 751 -18.00 26.22 5.76
CA LEU A 751 -19.28 25.51 5.59
C LEU A 751 -20.11 25.49 6.88
N ASN A 752 -19.54 25.87 8.02
CA ASN A 752 -20.24 25.91 9.31
C ASN A 752 -20.11 27.27 9.99
N SER A 753 -21.17 28.06 9.92
CA SER A 753 -21.24 29.36 10.60
C SER A 753 -21.31 29.28 12.13
N ASN A 754 -21.50 28.10 12.74
CA ASN A 754 -21.50 27.92 14.19
C ASN A 754 -20.09 27.70 14.77
N SER A 755 -19.08 27.57 13.92
CA SER A 755 -17.68 27.49 14.34
C SER A 755 -17.19 28.78 15.01
N LEU A 756 -16.20 28.62 15.88
CA LEU A 756 -15.63 29.72 16.66
C LEU A 756 -14.39 30.27 15.96
N TYR A 757 -14.46 31.55 15.60
CA TYR A 757 -13.37 32.27 14.94
C TYR A 757 -12.82 33.37 15.85
N ASN A 758 -11.49 33.41 16.00
CA ASN A 758 -10.80 34.46 16.73
C ASN A 758 -9.61 34.95 15.90
N PHE A 759 -9.70 36.18 15.39
CA PHE A 759 -8.70 36.82 14.53
C PHE A 759 -8.08 38.07 15.17
N SER A 760 -8.02 38.08 16.51
CA SER A 760 -7.62 39.24 17.32
C SER A 760 -6.11 39.49 17.30
N ASN A 761 -5.74 40.75 17.55
CA ASN A 761 -4.35 41.19 17.73
C ASN A 761 -3.39 40.88 16.56
N ASN A 762 -3.88 40.76 15.33
CA ASN A 762 -3.04 40.63 14.15
C ASN A 762 -2.62 42.01 13.59
N SER A 763 -1.48 42.08 12.93
CA SER A 763 -1.01 43.29 12.25
C SER A 763 -0.94 43.05 10.75
N PHE A 764 -1.63 43.90 9.99
CA PHE A 764 -1.66 43.86 8.54
C PHE A 764 -1.01 45.13 7.98
N SER A 765 -0.10 44.96 7.03
CA SER A 765 0.52 46.06 6.29
C SER A 765 0.79 45.68 4.85
N HIS A 766 0.56 46.60 3.93
CA HIS A 766 0.84 46.43 2.50
C HIS A 766 0.21 45.18 1.85
N SER A 767 -0.86 44.62 2.45
CA SER A 767 -1.62 43.50 1.87
C SER A 767 -2.30 43.95 0.57
N LYS A 768 -2.38 43.07 -0.44
CA LYS A 768 -3.02 43.36 -1.72
C LYS A 768 -3.95 42.25 -2.16
N ASN A 769 -5.06 42.62 -2.78
CA ASN A 769 -5.83 41.72 -3.62
C ASN A 769 -5.47 41.96 -5.09
N ASN A 770 -5.49 40.93 -5.94
CA ASN A 770 -5.21 41.08 -7.38
C ASN A 770 -6.45 41.58 -8.15
N ARG A 771 -7.61 41.65 -7.50
CA ARG A 771 -8.82 42.29 -8.00
C ARG A 771 -8.69 43.82 -7.94
N SER A 772 -9.21 44.51 -8.94
CA SER A 772 -9.02 45.97 -9.14
C SER A 772 -9.73 46.88 -8.12
N ASP A 773 -10.54 46.32 -7.22
CA ASP A 773 -11.41 47.06 -6.30
C ASP A 773 -10.80 47.34 -4.93
N SER A 774 -9.64 46.74 -4.59
CA SER A 774 -8.96 46.89 -3.30
C SER A 774 -9.80 46.54 -2.06
N ILE A 775 -10.83 45.71 -2.23
CA ILE A 775 -11.75 45.27 -1.17
C ILE A 775 -11.22 43.99 -0.49
N GLY A 776 -11.20 43.94 0.85
CA GLY A 776 -10.87 42.71 1.59
C GLY A 776 -9.39 42.31 1.54
N GLN A 777 -8.49 43.28 1.35
CA GLN A 777 -7.06 43.03 1.17
C GLN A 777 -6.40 42.34 2.37
N ASP A 778 -6.91 42.57 3.59
CA ASP A 778 -6.40 41.93 4.81
C ASP A 778 -7.10 40.62 5.13
N ALA A 779 -8.42 40.57 4.93
CA ALA A 779 -9.15 39.33 5.04
C ALA A 779 -10.38 39.26 4.14
N TYR A 780 -10.65 38.05 3.66
CA TYR A 780 -11.85 37.70 2.90
C TYR A 780 -12.51 36.48 3.53
N LEU A 781 -13.75 36.64 3.98
CA LEU A 781 -14.48 35.61 4.72
C LEU A 781 -15.68 35.11 3.90
N LEU A 782 -15.71 33.82 3.60
CA LEU A 782 -16.79 33.19 2.86
C LEU A 782 -17.53 32.22 3.78
N PHE A 783 -18.85 32.39 3.90
CA PHE A 783 -19.74 31.51 4.67
C PHE A 783 -20.73 30.81 3.75
N ASN A 784 -20.86 29.52 3.90
CA ASN A 784 -21.93 28.70 3.32
C ASN A 784 -22.81 28.19 4.45
N ASP A 785 -24.11 28.04 4.17
CA ASP A 785 -25.10 27.45 5.09
C ASP A 785 -25.20 28.13 6.47
N PHE A 786 -25.47 29.45 6.46
CA PHE A 786 -25.58 30.30 7.66
C PHE A 786 -27.02 30.40 8.21
N PRO A 787 -27.20 30.63 9.53
CA PRO A 787 -28.51 30.79 10.18
C PRO A 787 -29.38 31.90 9.59
N ASP A 788 -30.68 31.65 9.53
CA ASP A 788 -31.69 32.59 8.98
C ASP A 788 -31.76 33.95 9.70
N ASN A 789 -31.24 34.04 10.93
CA ASN A 789 -31.27 35.27 11.73
C ASN A 789 -30.06 36.19 11.47
N TRP A 790 -29.11 35.81 10.61
CA TRP A 790 -27.98 36.68 10.27
C TRP A 790 -28.47 37.90 9.47
N THR A 791 -27.97 39.07 9.83
CA THR A 791 -28.17 40.33 9.08
C THR A 791 -26.82 40.99 8.83
N VAL A 792 -26.71 41.79 7.77
CA VAL A 792 -25.44 42.49 7.42
C VAL A 792 -24.85 43.22 8.63
N ASN A 793 -25.69 43.91 9.42
CA ASN A 793 -25.23 44.67 10.58
C ASN A 793 -24.73 43.76 11.71
N ALA A 794 -25.50 42.73 12.08
CA ALA A 794 -25.11 41.80 13.14
C ALA A 794 -23.83 41.01 12.78
N THR A 795 -23.72 40.55 11.53
CA THR A 795 -22.53 39.86 11.03
C THR A 795 -21.31 40.80 11.01
N SER A 796 -21.50 42.07 10.64
CA SER A 796 -20.41 43.06 10.69
C SER A 796 -19.90 43.30 12.12
N GLU A 797 -20.79 43.45 13.10
CA GLU A 797 -20.42 43.59 14.52
C GLU A 797 -19.68 42.36 15.05
N MET A 798 -20.12 41.16 14.68
CA MET A 798 -19.46 39.91 15.04
C MET A 798 -18.04 39.85 14.47
N ILE A 799 -17.85 40.17 13.19
CA ILE A 799 -16.53 40.20 12.55
C ILE A 799 -15.63 41.25 13.20
N ILE A 800 -16.14 42.44 13.54
CA ILE A 800 -15.37 43.46 14.27
C ILE A 800 -14.82 42.89 15.59
N ASN A 801 -15.64 42.16 16.33
CA ASN A 801 -15.23 41.54 17.59
C ASN A 801 -14.15 40.47 17.39
N TRP A 802 -14.28 39.64 16.34
CA TRP A 802 -13.27 38.63 16.00
C TRP A 802 -11.90 39.25 15.73
N PHE A 803 -11.84 40.44 15.12
CA PHE A 803 -10.61 41.16 14.83
C PHE A 803 -10.23 42.20 15.91
N SER A 804 -10.78 42.09 17.12
CA SER A 804 -10.46 43.02 18.21
C SER A 804 -8.94 43.13 18.47
N GLY A 805 -8.44 44.36 18.64
CA GLY A 805 -7.01 44.62 18.83
C GLY A 805 -6.13 44.48 17.57
N SER A 806 -6.68 44.05 16.43
CA SER A 806 -5.94 44.00 15.16
C SER A 806 -5.75 45.39 14.55
N SER A 807 -4.68 45.58 13.78
CA SER A 807 -4.32 46.85 13.14
C SER A 807 -4.05 46.69 11.65
N THR A 808 -4.39 47.70 10.86
CA THR A 808 -4.22 47.71 9.40
C THR A 808 -3.71 49.07 8.87
N ASP A 809 -3.05 49.08 7.72
CA ASP A 809 -2.83 50.28 6.90
C ASP A 809 -3.88 50.46 5.79
N ALA A 810 -4.66 49.42 5.47
CA ALA A 810 -5.79 49.44 4.56
C ALA A 810 -7.00 50.08 5.28
N GLY A 811 -7.12 51.41 5.22
CA GLY A 811 -8.12 52.18 5.96
C GLY A 811 -9.58 51.68 5.85
N ASN A 812 -10.31 52.05 4.78
CA ASN A 812 -11.70 51.61 4.60
C ASN A 812 -11.75 50.25 3.89
N LYS A 813 -12.58 49.31 4.40
CA LYS A 813 -12.86 47.99 3.80
C LYS A 813 -11.72 46.96 3.85
N SER A 814 -10.92 46.97 4.92
CA SER A 814 -9.86 45.99 5.19
C SER A 814 -10.32 44.53 5.14
N VAL A 815 -11.52 44.26 5.66
CA VAL A 815 -12.11 42.92 5.70
C VAL A 815 -13.40 42.91 4.87
N TYR A 816 -13.55 41.90 4.02
CA TYR A 816 -14.76 41.67 3.23
C TYR A 816 -15.35 40.32 3.56
N PHE A 817 -16.68 40.21 3.53
CA PHE A 817 -17.37 38.95 3.75
C PHE A 817 -18.52 38.72 2.77
N GLU A 818 -18.76 37.46 2.46
CA GLU A 818 -19.88 36.98 1.63
C GLU A 818 -20.50 35.74 2.24
N ALA A 819 -21.83 35.66 2.18
CA ALA A 819 -22.60 34.51 2.61
C ALA A 819 -23.44 33.97 1.45
N PHE A 820 -23.28 32.68 1.17
CA PHE A 820 -23.92 31.97 0.07
C PHE A 820 -25.01 31.04 0.57
N ARG A 821 -26.11 30.98 -0.18
CA ARG A 821 -27.16 29.97 -0.04
C ARG A 821 -27.64 29.58 -1.43
N ASP A 822 -27.72 28.29 -1.73
CA ASP A 822 -28.07 27.75 -3.06
C ASP A 822 -27.25 28.40 -4.20
N GLU A 823 -25.93 28.52 -4.00
CA GLU A 823 -24.96 29.12 -4.95
C GLU A 823 -25.23 30.61 -5.29
N LYS A 824 -26.10 31.29 -4.53
CA LYS A 824 -26.35 32.73 -4.67
C LYS A 824 -25.81 33.50 -3.48
N ILE A 825 -25.23 34.66 -3.76
CA ILE A 825 -24.85 35.62 -2.73
C ILE A 825 -26.14 36.14 -2.10
N TYR A 826 -26.36 35.81 -0.83
CA TYR A 826 -27.50 36.30 -0.04
C TYR A 826 -27.14 37.57 0.72
N MET A 827 -25.89 37.63 1.19
CA MET A 827 -25.37 38.73 1.98
C MET A 827 -23.92 38.99 1.64
N SER A 828 -23.53 40.26 1.55
CA SER A 828 -22.14 40.66 1.53
C SER A 828 -21.95 42.01 2.24
N GLY A 829 -20.74 42.26 2.72
CA GLY A 829 -20.44 43.47 3.48
C GLY A 829 -18.94 43.69 3.67
N ASN A 830 -18.60 44.87 4.18
CA ASN A 830 -17.23 45.29 4.43
C ASN A 830 -17.08 45.79 5.87
N VAL A 831 -15.96 45.46 6.50
CA VAL A 831 -15.57 45.91 7.82
C VAL A 831 -14.22 46.60 7.75
N SER A 832 -14.11 47.78 8.37
CA SER A 832 -12.86 48.52 8.50
C SER A 832 -12.25 48.26 9.88
N LEU A 833 -11.01 47.80 9.92
CA LEU A 833 -10.24 47.59 11.14
C LEU A 833 -9.63 48.90 11.63
N SER A 834 -9.08 48.90 12.86
CA SER A 834 -8.42 50.06 13.41
C SER A 834 -7.13 50.37 12.65
N LEU A 835 -6.96 51.63 12.22
CA LEU A 835 -5.72 52.07 11.58
C LEU A 835 -4.53 51.89 12.53
N ALA A 836 -3.46 51.29 12.03
CA ALA A 836 -2.21 51.17 12.76
C ALA A 836 -1.75 52.59 13.17
N PRO A 837 -1.27 52.79 14.42
CA PRO A 837 -0.82 54.10 14.86
C PRO A 837 0.28 54.58 13.91
N SER A 838 0.04 55.71 13.24
CA SER A 838 0.96 56.23 12.25
C SER A 838 2.34 56.39 12.89
N LYS A 839 3.32 55.58 12.47
CA LYS A 839 4.73 55.91 12.68
C LYS A 839 5.03 57.10 11.76
N LYS A 840 4.63 58.31 12.19
CA LYS A 840 5.25 59.53 11.70
C LYS A 840 6.71 59.45 12.14
N GLY A 841 7.55 58.90 11.26
CA GLY A 841 8.99 58.88 11.45
C GLY A 841 9.48 60.32 11.59
N LYS A 842 9.74 60.76 12.81
CA LYS A 842 10.70 61.84 13.02
C LYS A 842 12.06 61.23 12.67
N LEU A 843 12.56 61.52 11.46
CA LEU A 843 13.96 61.24 11.14
C LEU A 843 14.83 61.82 12.25
N SER A 844 15.75 61.01 12.78
CA SER A 844 16.76 61.53 13.70
C SER A 844 17.60 62.60 13.00
N LYS A 845 18.07 63.62 13.73
CA LYS A 845 18.95 64.66 13.17
C LYS A 845 20.15 64.06 12.44
N ALA A 846 20.68 62.94 12.92
CA ALA A 846 21.76 62.19 12.27
C ALA A 846 21.36 61.65 10.89
N GLN A 847 20.16 61.07 10.74
CA GLN A 847 19.67 60.56 9.45
C GLN A 847 19.43 61.68 8.43
N MET A 848 18.95 62.86 8.86
CA MET A 848 18.85 64.02 7.96
C MET A 848 20.23 64.50 7.49
N ILE A 849 21.22 64.51 8.38
CA ILE A 849 22.60 64.88 8.03
C ILE A 849 23.18 63.88 7.02
N TRP A 850 23.00 62.57 7.22
CA TRP A 850 23.49 61.55 6.29
C TRP A 850 22.82 61.62 4.91
N ILE A 851 21.53 61.94 4.84
CA ILE A 851 20.83 62.14 3.56
C ILE A 851 21.38 63.37 2.84
N ILE A 852 21.59 64.49 3.54
CA ILE A 852 22.18 65.70 2.94
C ILE A 852 23.61 65.43 2.46
N VAL A 853 24.44 64.76 3.27
CA VAL A 853 25.82 64.41 2.91
C VAL A 853 25.86 63.46 1.71
N GLY A 854 24.98 62.45 1.67
CA GLY A 854 24.85 61.54 0.53
C GLY A 854 24.37 62.24 -0.74
N SER A 855 23.44 63.20 -0.60
CA SER A 855 22.94 64.01 -1.73
C SER A 855 24.03 64.88 -2.34
N VAL A 856 24.86 65.51 -1.49
CA VAL A 856 25.99 66.34 -1.94
C VAL A 856 27.09 65.49 -2.58
N ALA A 857 27.38 64.30 -2.05
CA ALA A 857 28.33 63.37 -2.63
C ALA A 857 27.85 62.87 -4.02
N LEU A 858 26.57 62.57 -4.17
CA LEU A 858 25.99 62.14 -5.45
C LEU A 858 26.05 63.27 -6.49
N ILE A 859 25.73 64.50 -6.11
CA ILE A 859 25.86 65.67 -6.99
C ILE A 859 27.32 65.87 -7.40
N ALA A 860 28.29 65.70 -6.49
CA ALA A 860 29.71 65.80 -6.82
C ALA A 860 30.16 64.72 -7.81
N VAL A 861 29.71 63.47 -7.64
CA VAL A 861 29.99 62.36 -8.56
C VAL A 861 29.39 62.62 -9.94
N ILE A 862 28.14 63.09 -10.01
CA ILE A 862 27.50 63.45 -11.29
C ILE A 862 28.26 64.61 -11.96
N SER A 863 28.67 65.62 -11.19
CA SER A 863 29.46 66.75 -11.70
C SER A 863 30.79 66.30 -12.31
N VAL A 864 31.53 65.46 -11.61
CA VAL A 864 32.82 64.91 -12.08
C VAL A 864 32.61 64.04 -13.33
N THR A 865 31.55 63.24 -13.36
CA THR A 865 31.24 62.38 -14.51
C THR A 865 30.88 63.20 -15.74
N VAL A 866 30.08 64.26 -15.58
CA VAL A 866 29.75 65.19 -16.68
C VAL A 866 31.01 65.91 -17.19
N VAL A 867 31.91 66.36 -16.30
CA VAL A 867 33.18 66.96 -16.71
C VAL A 867 34.05 65.97 -17.47
N ILE A 868 34.15 64.71 -17.02
CA ILE A 868 34.90 63.66 -17.72
C ILE A 868 34.30 63.40 -19.10
N VAL A 869 32.98 63.29 -19.21
CA VAL A 869 32.27 63.09 -20.48
C VAL A 869 32.50 64.26 -21.43
N VAL A 870 32.44 65.51 -20.95
CA VAL A 870 32.72 66.71 -21.75
C VAL A 870 34.18 66.74 -22.21
N VAL A 871 35.14 66.39 -21.35
CA VAL A 871 36.57 66.31 -21.72
C VAL A 871 36.81 65.22 -22.77
N VAL A 872 36.15 64.06 -22.65
CA VAL A 872 36.23 62.96 -23.63
C VAL A 872 35.61 63.38 -24.97
N LEU A 873 34.46 64.07 -24.96
CA LEU A 873 33.81 64.58 -26.17
C LEU A 873 34.63 65.70 -26.85
N CYS A 874 35.26 66.58 -26.07
CA CYS A 874 36.18 67.61 -26.57
C CYS A 874 37.47 67.00 -27.14
N LYS A 875 37.99 65.91 -26.56
CA LYS A 875 39.12 65.14 -27.14
C LYS A 875 38.72 64.43 -28.43
N LYS A 876 37.50 63.88 -28.52
CA LYS A 876 36.98 63.24 -29.75
C LYS A 876 36.78 64.22 -30.91
N ARG A 877 36.42 65.48 -30.64
CA ARG A 877 36.28 66.52 -31.68
C ARG A 877 37.60 67.04 -32.26
N LYS A 878 38.75 66.79 -31.60
CA LYS A 878 40.07 67.22 -32.10
C LYS A 878 40.74 66.25 -33.10
N TYR A 879 40.12 65.09 -33.38
CA TYR A 879 40.70 64.03 -34.23
C TYR A 879 39.88 63.68 -35.49
N SER A 880 38.86 64.45 -35.88
CA SER A 880 38.09 64.14 -37.10
C SER A 880 37.85 65.35 -38.02
N LYS A 881 38.74 65.49 -39.03
CA LYS A 881 38.45 65.89 -40.44
C LYS A 881 39.78 66.07 -41.21
N PRO A 882 39.81 66.05 -42.56
CA PRO A 882 38.80 65.59 -43.53
C PRO A 882 39.37 64.77 -44.72
N GLU A 883 38.62 63.79 -45.25
CA GLU A 883 38.75 63.39 -46.65
C GLU A 883 37.49 62.64 -47.11
N GLN A 884 36.66 63.30 -47.91
CA GLN A 884 35.99 62.76 -49.10
C GLN A 884 34.92 63.76 -49.55
N LEU A 885 35.34 64.54 -50.53
CA LEU A 885 34.55 65.45 -51.34
C LEU A 885 34.65 64.88 -52.75
N LYS A 886 33.64 64.11 -53.19
CA LYS A 886 33.21 63.92 -54.59
C LYS A 886 32.19 62.78 -54.69
N GLU A 887 31.18 63.03 -55.52
CA GLU A 887 30.12 62.10 -55.97
C GLU A 887 29.07 61.81 -54.87
N SER A 888 27.81 62.23 -54.95
CA SER A 888 26.93 62.31 -56.11
C SER A 888 25.86 63.40 -55.91
N LEU A 889 26.09 64.55 -56.54
CA LEU A 889 25.01 65.28 -57.22
C LEU A 889 24.46 64.33 -58.29
N LEU A 890 23.25 63.77 -58.10
CA LEU A 890 22.32 63.20 -59.10
C LEU A 890 21.40 62.19 -58.41
N ALA A 891 20.25 62.64 -57.90
CA ALA A 891 18.99 61.86 -57.77
C ALA A 891 17.96 62.67 -56.97
N GLY A 892 17.61 63.85 -57.46
CA GLY A 892 16.43 64.58 -57.03
C GLY A 892 15.67 64.98 -58.28
N GLU A 893 14.71 64.16 -58.71
CA GLU A 893 13.52 64.54 -59.50
C GLU A 893 12.75 63.28 -59.93
N LYS A 894 11.41 63.37 -59.87
CA LYS A 894 10.35 62.35 -60.07
C LYS A 894 10.08 61.50 -58.81
N GLN A 895 8.89 61.48 -58.20
CA GLN A 895 7.52 61.60 -58.73
C GLN A 895 6.59 62.28 -57.71
N ASN A 896 5.77 63.22 -58.19
CA ASN A 896 4.49 63.66 -57.61
C ASN A 896 3.40 63.22 -58.60
N SER A 897 2.37 62.48 -58.17
CA SER A 897 0.94 62.58 -58.59
C SER A 897 0.19 61.26 -58.33
N GLU A 898 -0.57 61.18 -57.24
CA GLU A 898 -2.04 61.03 -57.17
C GLU A 898 -2.50 61.01 -55.70
#